data_AF-F1RRA0-F1
#
_entry.id   AF-F1RRA0-F1
#
_cell.length_a   1.000
_cell.length_b   1.000
_cell.length_c   1.000
_cell.angle_alpha   90.00
_cell.angle_beta   90.00
_cell.angle_gamma   90.00
#
_symmetry.space_group_name_H-M   'P 1'
#
loop_
_entity.id
_entity.type
_entity.pdbx_description
1 polymer ?
#
loop_
_entity_poly.entity_id
_entity_poly.type
_entity_poly.pdbx_seq_one_letter_code
_entity_poly.pdbx_strand_id
1 'polypeptide(L)'
;QNHDAENGPVPIDENTSFSSTESLRQLSQQLNGLVSESSPYINGEGLASPANIKKLEKQENQETLDQLEKEKKEFEQKLAKEQGALREQLQVHIQTIGILVSEKTELQTALAHTQQAARQKAGESENLASRLQSSRQRVGELERTLSAVSTQQKQADRYNKELTKERDTLKLELYKNNKSNEDLKQQKSELEEKLRLMATEKAAMQLGMEELQKKLEMSELLLQQFSTQPTPDSSQQLQQALEERAQLETCVGQLQDSLRQLQAERDQYVANLKEDSTVWQHKMQQMNEQLNKLRAEKEHSMSQVQELETSLAELRNQAAPPSGPSETEQRLQAEAEQLQKEVESLARQLQAQVKDNENLSLLNQEQEQRLMELERAAECWGEQAEERKQMLESMQSDRTTISRALTQNRKLKEQLAELQNGFVRLSNENMEITSALHSEQHVKKELAKKLGQLQENLGELKETVEVKSQEAQDLQQQRDQYLGHLQQYVAAYQQLAAEKELLHKQMVLQTQLVDQLQHEDMQGRMAVETARQELQEAQGRLEAANQHNQQLQAQLTLMAVPGEGTELDIEDEDKAGEAPRPKLSVPEELDSREAVVEFFNSALASAEEEQARLRRELKEQKLRCQRLAHLVAPAQDGVEKEAPAPGTEGDSVSAPGTGGDSVPVETHQALQVAMDKLQGRFTELMQEKVDLKERVEELEHRCIQLSGETDTIGEYIALYQSQRAVLKERHREKEEYISRLAQDKEEMKVKLLELQELVLHLVGERNEWQGKFLAAQNPAGEPTVAPPAPQELGAAENQGGLLEVSLSDNVEPTQGEALLGQTLTENPTAQQIMQLLREIQNPQERLGLGSNPCIPFFYRADDNDEVKIMVV
;
A
#
# COMPACT_ATOMS: atom_id res chain seq x y z
N GLN A 1 10.06 58.98 -0.63
CA GLN A 1 10.77 59.41 0.60
C GLN A 1 12.00 60.20 0.15
N ASN A 2 12.26 61.31 0.83
CA ASN A 2 13.49 62.09 1.05
C ASN A 2 14.73 61.80 0.15
N HIS A 3 15.52 62.78 -0.32
CA HIS A 3 15.74 64.14 0.20
C HIS A 3 15.95 65.21 -0.90
N ASP A 4 15.81 66.47 -0.49
CA ASP A 4 16.11 67.69 -1.22
C ASP A 4 17.60 68.08 -1.19
N ALA A 5 18.07 68.78 -2.23
CA ALA A 5 19.14 69.81 -2.24
C ALA A 5 19.27 70.33 -3.69
N GLU A 6 18.82 71.53 -4.03
CA GLU A 6 19.59 72.78 -3.92
C GLU A 6 21.01 72.75 -4.51
N ASN A 7 21.16 73.33 -5.71
CA ASN A 7 22.05 74.48 -5.92
C ASN A 7 21.65 75.25 -7.19
N GLY A 8 21.65 76.58 -7.13
CA GLY A 8 21.26 77.46 -8.23
C GLY A 8 22.45 77.96 -9.08
N PRO A 9 22.19 78.60 -10.23
CA PRO A 9 23.24 79.25 -11.01
C PRO A 9 23.69 80.55 -10.32
N VAL A 10 24.87 80.51 -9.69
CA VAL A 10 25.53 81.73 -9.17
C VAL A 10 26.28 82.40 -10.33
N PRO A 11 26.02 83.67 -10.65
CA PRO A 11 26.87 84.42 -11.59
C PRO A 11 28.23 84.71 -10.94
N ILE A 12 29.31 84.55 -11.69
CA ILE A 12 30.65 84.93 -11.22
C ILE A 12 30.88 86.41 -11.56
N ASP A 13 31.22 87.20 -10.55
CA ASP A 13 31.46 88.64 -10.67
C ASP A 13 32.55 89.00 -11.69
N GLU A 14 32.24 89.94 -12.58
CA GLU A 14 33.27 90.72 -13.27
C GLU A 14 33.88 91.74 -12.30
N ASN A 15 34.95 91.36 -11.59
CA ASN A 15 35.64 92.27 -10.67
C ASN A 15 37.12 92.51 -11.01
N THR A 16 37.38 93.73 -11.47
CA THR A 16 38.63 94.51 -11.31
C THR A 16 39.98 93.90 -11.71
N SER A 17 40.47 94.27 -12.90
CA SER A 17 41.93 94.41 -13.14
C SER A 17 42.26 95.59 -14.08
N PHE A 18 42.20 96.79 -13.50
CA PHE A 18 42.90 98.05 -13.85
C PHE A 18 43.16 98.44 -15.33
N SER A 19 42.67 99.64 -15.66
CA SER A 19 42.91 100.35 -16.93
C SER A 19 44.40 100.68 -17.17
N SER A 20 45.07 99.90 -18.02
CA SER A 20 46.46 100.15 -18.45
C SER A 20 46.67 101.43 -19.27
N THR A 21 45.60 102.12 -19.69
CA THR A 21 45.68 103.34 -20.52
C THR A 21 45.73 104.64 -19.70
N GLU A 22 45.41 104.60 -18.41
CA GLU A 22 45.38 105.81 -17.57
C GLU A 22 46.75 106.14 -16.96
N SER A 23 47.49 105.13 -16.48
CA SER A 23 48.85 105.28 -15.95
C SER A 23 49.84 105.89 -16.95
N LEU A 24 49.70 105.56 -18.24
CA LEU A 24 50.53 106.13 -19.32
C LEU A 24 50.26 107.62 -19.55
N ARG A 25 49.05 108.11 -19.25
CA ARG A 25 48.69 109.53 -19.39
C ARG A 25 49.29 110.38 -18.27
N GLN A 26 49.40 109.81 -17.08
CA GLN A 26 49.96 110.50 -15.89
C GLN A 26 51.48 110.70 -16.00
N LEU A 27 52.22 109.68 -16.42
CA LEU A 27 53.67 109.78 -16.66
C LEU A 27 54.02 110.81 -17.75
N SER A 28 53.21 110.92 -18.80
CA SER A 28 53.39 111.91 -19.87
C SER A 28 53.24 113.37 -19.40
N GLN A 29 52.50 113.62 -18.31
CA GLN A 29 52.33 114.98 -17.76
C GLN A 29 53.41 115.36 -16.75
N GLN A 30 53.97 114.39 -16.01
CA GLN A 30 55.05 114.68 -15.04
C GLN A 30 56.39 115.02 -15.72
N LEU A 31 56.64 114.50 -16.92
CA LEU A 31 57.90 114.70 -17.66
C LEU A 31 58.04 116.08 -18.35
N ASN A 32 56.96 116.86 -18.43
CA ASN A 32 56.96 118.23 -19.00
C ASN A 32 56.97 119.34 -17.92
N GLY A 33 56.97 119.00 -16.63
CA GLY A 33 56.81 119.96 -15.53
C GLY A 33 58.10 120.45 -14.87
N LEU A 34 59.23 119.77 -15.05
CA LEU A 34 60.46 119.97 -14.28
C LEU A 34 61.73 119.73 -15.11
N VAL A 35 62.12 120.71 -15.93
CA VAL A 35 63.37 121.50 -15.81
C VAL A 35 63.19 122.73 -16.69
N SER A 36 62.63 123.79 -16.11
CA SER A 36 62.71 125.15 -16.65
C SER A 36 63.32 126.04 -15.58
N GLU A 37 64.11 127.02 -16.02
CA GLU A 37 64.61 128.16 -15.25
C GLU A 37 65.48 127.89 -14.00
N SER A 38 66.78 128.20 -14.14
CA SER A 38 67.55 128.88 -13.10
C SER A 38 68.71 129.66 -13.75
N SER A 39 68.47 130.94 -14.10
CA SER A 39 69.57 131.91 -14.27
C SER A 39 69.94 132.50 -12.91
N PRO A 40 71.19 132.98 -12.71
CA PRO A 40 71.33 134.43 -12.62
C PRO A 40 72.67 135.04 -13.11
N TYR A 41 72.54 136.08 -13.95
CA TYR A 41 73.14 137.43 -13.78
C TYR A 41 74.65 137.64 -13.44
N ILE A 42 75.37 138.21 -14.43
CA ILE A 42 76.07 139.52 -14.41
C ILE A 42 77.44 139.72 -13.69
N ASN A 43 78.38 140.31 -14.49
CA ASN A 43 79.58 141.13 -14.18
C ASN A 43 80.75 140.61 -13.32
N GLY A 44 81.96 141.04 -13.70
CA GLY A 44 83.14 141.09 -12.82
C GLY A 44 84.49 141.13 -13.56
N GLU A 45 85.12 142.30 -13.66
CA GLU A 45 86.54 142.39 -14.04
C GLU A 45 87.43 141.98 -12.85
N GLY A 46 88.45 141.13 -13.06
CA GLY A 46 89.32 140.68 -11.97
C GLY A 46 90.51 139.82 -12.43
N LEU A 47 91.70 140.41 -12.47
CA LEU A 47 92.95 139.79 -12.95
C LEU A 47 93.38 138.53 -12.15
N ALA A 48 93.35 137.35 -12.77
CA ALA A 48 94.03 136.14 -12.30
C ALA A 48 94.47 135.23 -13.48
N SER A 49 95.53 134.44 -13.29
CA SER A 49 96.27 133.78 -14.40
C SER A 49 95.63 132.47 -14.94
N PRO A 50 95.70 132.20 -16.25
CA PRO A 50 94.83 131.24 -16.96
C PRO A 50 95.19 129.74 -16.84
N ALA A 51 96.03 129.34 -15.88
CA ALA A 51 96.52 127.96 -15.78
C ALA A 51 95.55 126.98 -15.10
N ASN A 52 94.72 127.46 -14.17
CA ASN A 52 93.98 126.57 -13.24
C ASN A 52 92.62 126.12 -13.79
N ILE A 53 91.93 126.94 -14.57
CA ILE A 53 90.55 126.67 -15.05
C ILE A 53 90.52 125.40 -15.91
N LYS A 54 91.37 125.32 -16.95
CA LYS A 54 91.47 124.17 -17.87
C LYS A 54 91.79 122.84 -17.21
N LYS A 55 92.30 122.84 -15.97
CA LYS A 55 92.62 121.63 -15.22
C LYS A 55 91.41 121.09 -14.47
N LEU A 56 90.57 121.97 -13.94
CA LEU A 56 89.27 121.63 -13.35
C LEU A 56 88.29 121.15 -14.43
N GLU A 57 88.10 121.93 -15.50
CA GLU A 57 87.21 121.57 -16.62
C GLU A 57 87.52 120.18 -17.17
N LYS A 58 88.81 119.84 -17.34
CA LYS A 58 89.22 118.53 -17.86
C LYS A 58 89.01 117.38 -16.87
N GLN A 59 89.11 117.63 -15.56
CA GLN A 59 88.84 116.62 -14.55
C GLN A 59 87.32 116.36 -14.45
N GLU A 60 86.51 117.41 -14.42
CA GLU A 60 85.05 117.35 -14.40
C GLU A 60 84.47 116.65 -15.64
N ASN A 61 85.04 116.89 -16.83
CA ASN A 61 84.68 116.17 -18.06
C ASN A 61 85.13 114.69 -18.07
N GLN A 62 86.15 114.31 -17.29
CA GLN A 62 86.52 112.90 -17.14
C GLN A 62 85.58 112.20 -16.13
N GLU A 63 85.35 112.82 -14.98
CA GLU A 63 84.49 112.27 -13.92
C GLU A 63 83.03 112.09 -14.39
N THR A 64 82.52 113.01 -15.22
CA THR A 64 81.19 112.87 -15.86
C THR A 64 81.15 111.79 -16.96
N LEU A 65 82.24 111.59 -17.71
CA LEU A 65 82.34 110.54 -18.73
C LEU A 65 82.46 109.15 -18.08
N ASP A 66 83.26 109.01 -17.03
CA ASP A 66 83.40 107.78 -16.23
C ASP A 66 82.06 107.42 -15.54
N GLN A 67 81.33 108.42 -15.03
CA GLN A 67 79.99 108.24 -14.48
C GLN A 67 78.97 107.83 -15.55
N LEU A 68 79.01 108.42 -16.76
CA LEU A 68 78.17 107.99 -17.89
C LEU A 68 78.47 106.56 -18.34
N GLU A 69 79.75 106.15 -18.39
CA GLU A 69 80.11 104.78 -18.76
C GLU A 69 79.69 103.77 -17.68
N LYS A 70 79.77 104.17 -16.40
CA LYS A 70 79.25 103.38 -15.27
C LYS A 70 77.73 103.25 -15.34
N GLU A 71 76.99 104.35 -15.53
CA GLU A 71 75.53 104.32 -15.68
C GLU A 71 75.11 103.47 -16.88
N LYS A 72 75.80 103.58 -18.02
CA LYS A 72 75.58 102.72 -19.20
C LYS A 72 75.77 101.24 -18.86
N LYS A 73 76.84 100.87 -18.14
CA LYS A 73 77.07 99.48 -17.68
C LYS A 73 76.01 99.01 -16.69
N GLU A 74 75.52 99.89 -15.81
CA GLU A 74 74.41 99.59 -14.91
C GLU A 74 73.09 99.40 -15.66
N PHE A 75 72.79 100.20 -16.68
CA PHE A 75 71.63 100.02 -17.55
C PHE A 75 71.72 98.75 -18.39
N GLU A 76 72.88 98.44 -18.98
CA GLU A 76 73.12 97.19 -19.69
C GLU A 76 72.97 95.97 -18.75
N GLN A 77 73.42 96.06 -17.49
CA GLN A 77 73.23 95.00 -16.50
C GLN A 77 71.76 94.87 -16.05
N LYS A 78 71.02 95.98 -15.90
CA LYS A 78 69.57 95.97 -15.60
C LYS A 78 68.80 95.31 -16.75
N LEU A 79 69.03 95.75 -17.99
CA LEU A 79 68.43 95.18 -19.20
C LEU A 79 68.76 93.69 -19.36
N ALA A 80 70.00 93.26 -19.07
CA ALA A 80 70.38 91.85 -19.12
C ALA A 80 69.65 90.99 -18.05
N LYS A 81 69.45 91.53 -16.84
CA LYS A 81 68.67 90.89 -15.77
C LYS A 81 67.18 90.80 -16.13
N GLU A 82 66.61 91.87 -16.67
CA GLU A 82 65.22 91.92 -17.14
C GLU A 82 64.99 90.92 -18.30
N GLN A 83 65.89 90.86 -19.28
CA GLN A 83 65.85 89.82 -20.32
C GLN A 83 66.05 88.40 -19.77
N GLY A 84 66.79 88.22 -18.67
CA GLY A 84 66.90 86.96 -17.96
C GLY A 84 65.56 86.53 -17.36
N ALA A 85 64.98 87.39 -16.52
CA ALA A 85 63.68 87.16 -15.88
C ALA A 85 62.55 86.94 -16.90
N LEU A 86 62.53 87.67 -18.02
CA LEU A 86 61.55 87.46 -19.10
C LEU A 86 61.73 86.11 -19.83
N ARG A 87 62.98 85.61 -19.97
CA ARG A 87 63.23 84.26 -20.53
C ARG A 87 62.80 83.16 -19.54
N GLU A 88 63.09 83.34 -18.26
CA GLU A 88 62.65 82.41 -17.20
C GLU A 88 61.12 82.37 -17.11
N GLN A 89 60.45 83.53 -17.12
CA GLN A 89 58.98 83.61 -17.14
C GLN A 89 58.39 82.97 -18.40
N LEU A 90 58.99 83.19 -19.58
CA LEU A 90 58.56 82.53 -20.82
C LEU A 90 58.75 81.01 -20.75
N GLN A 91 59.84 80.52 -20.18
CA GLN A 91 60.10 79.09 -20.01
C GLN A 91 59.08 78.45 -19.04
N VAL A 92 58.76 79.12 -17.93
CA VAL A 92 57.68 78.68 -17.02
C VAL A 92 56.34 78.64 -17.74
N HIS A 93 55.97 79.68 -18.50
CA HIS A 93 54.72 79.70 -19.27
C HIS A 93 54.66 78.58 -20.32
N ILE A 94 55.76 78.29 -21.02
CA ILE A 94 55.83 77.16 -21.96
C ILE A 94 55.61 75.83 -21.23
N GLN A 95 56.19 75.65 -20.03
CA GLN A 95 56.00 74.44 -19.23
C GLN A 95 54.56 74.32 -18.72
N THR A 96 53.95 75.41 -18.23
CA THR A 96 52.54 75.45 -17.82
C THR A 96 51.60 75.15 -18.98
N ILE A 97 51.84 75.72 -20.17
CA ILE A 97 51.07 75.41 -21.39
C ILE A 97 51.24 73.93 -21.76
N GLY A 98 52.45 73.37 -21.66
CA GLY A 98 52.70 71.95 -21.89
C GLY A 98 51.86 71.04 -20.98
N ILE A 99 51.85 71.32 -19.67
CA ILE A 99 51.05 70.58 -18.66
C ILE A 99 49.55 70.70 -18.96
N LEU A 100 49.05 71.92 -19.21
CA LEU A 100 47.64 72.15 -19.54
C LEU A 100 47.21 71.48 -20.85
N VAL A 101 48.13 71.32 -21.82
CA VAL A 101 47.86 70.57 -23.06
C VAL A 101 47.83 69.08 -22.78
N SER A 102 48.75 68.51 -22.01
CA SER A 102 48.71 67.08 -21.65
C SER A 102 47.46 66.74 -20.84
N GLU A 103 47.17 67.51 -19.78
CA GLU A 103 45.95 67.34 -18.96
C GLU A 103 44.68 67.44 -19.81
N LYS A 104 44.62 68.39 -20.75
CA LYS A 104 43.50 68.50 -21.70
C LYS A 104 43.38 67.27 -22.58
N THR A 105 44.47 66.72 -23.12
CA THR A 105 44.42 65.50 -23.95
C THR A 105 44.06 64.25 -23.15
N GLU A 106 44.51 64.15 -21.90
CA GLU A 106 44.13 63.05 -20.98
C GLU A 106 42.65 63.13 -20.62
N LEU A 107 42.15 64.31 -20.25
CA LEU A 107 40.72 64.55 -19.96
C LEU A 107 39.84 64.32 -21.20
N GLN A 108 40.28 64.72 -22.39
CA GLN A 108 39.56 64.44 -23.64
C GLN A 108 39.51 62.93 -23.94
N THR A 109 40.61 62.20 -23.71
CA THR A 109 40.68 60.75 -23.87
C THR A 109 39.78 60.02 -22.86
N ALA A 110 39.85 60.41 -21.58
CA ALA A 110 39.01 59.86 -20.51
C ALA A 110 37.51 60.14 -20.75
N LEU A 111 37.16 61.34 -21.23
CA LEU A 111 35.79 61.69 -21.60
C LEU A 111 35.30 60.84 -22.78
N ALA A 112 36.12 60.64 -23.82
CA ALA A 112 35.77 59.80 -24.96
C ALA A 112 35.53 58.32 -24.56
N HIS A 113 36.41 57.73 -23.74
CA HIS A 113 36.21 56.40 -23.19
C HIS A 113 34.95 56.30 -22.33
N THR A 114 34.69 57.30 -21.47
CA THR A 114 33.50 57.33 -20.61
C THR A 114 32.21 57.44 -21.42
N GLN A 115 32.19 58.27 -22.46
CA GLN A 115 31.04 58.37 -23.39
C GLN A 115 30.82 57.06 -24.16
N GLN A 116 31.88 56.39 -24.60
CA GLN A 116 31.75 55.11 -25.31
C GLN A 116 31.25 53.99 -24.40
N ALA A 117 31.75 53.91 -23.17
CA ALA A 117 31.24 52.98 -22.16
C ALA A 117 29.77 53.25 -21.82
N ALA A 118 29.36 54.52 -21.71
CA ALA A 118 27.96 54.90 -21.49
C ALA A 118 27.06 54.47 -22.67
N ARG A 119 27.50 54.64 -23.92
CA ARG A 119 26.78 54.15 -25.12
C ARG A 119 26.65 52.63 -25.12
N GLN A 120 27.71 51.90 -24.78
CA GLN A 120 27.67 50.44 -24.67
C GLN A 120 26.67 49.99 -23.59
N LYS A 121 26.66 50.64 -22.41
CA LYS A 121 25.69 50.33 -21.35
C LYS A 121 24.25 50.73 -21.67
N ALA A 122 24.02 51.77 -22.47
CA ALA A 122 22.70 52.06 -23.01
C ALA A 122 22.21 50.92 -23.93
N GLY A 123 23.03 50.49 -24.89
CA GLY A 123 22.71 49.36 -25.78
C GLY A 123 22.52 48.03 -25.05
N GLU A 124 23.31 47.74 -24.02
CA GLU A 124 23.08 46.58 -23.13
C GLU A 124 21.72 46.68 -22.42
N SER A 125 21.37 47.86 -21.89
CA SER A 125 20.09 48.09 -21.21
C SER A 125 18.89 47.95 -22.15
N GLU A 126 18.99 48.43 -23.39
CA GLU A 126 17.95 48.28 -24.42
C GLU A 126 17.76 46.80 -24.82
N ASN A 127 18.85 46.05 -24.98
CA ASN A 127 18.82 44.61 -25.24
C ASN A 127 18.26 43.79 -24.05
N LEU A 128 18.46 44.24 -22.81
CA LEU A 128 17.83 43.64 -21.64
C LEU A 128 16.34 44.00 -21.55
N ALA A 129 15.95 45.23 -21.91
CA ALA A 129 14.56 45.67 -21.93
C ALA A 129 13.73 44.91 -22.99
N SER A 130 14.26 44.72 -24.21
CA SER A 130 13.59 43.96 -25.27
C SER A 130 13.42 42.48 -24.88
N ARG A 131 14.45 41.84 -24.33
CA ARG A 131 14.37 40.46 -23.80
C ARG A 131 13.35 40.33 -22.68
N LEU A 132 13.26 41.33 -21.78
CA LEU A 132 12.26 41.37 -20.71
C LEU A 132 10.83 41.55 -21.27
N GLN A 133 10.65 42.34 -22.33
CA GLN A 133 9.37 42.50 -23.02
C GLN A 133 8.92 41.19 -23.68
N SER A 134 9.79 40.51 -24.44
CA SER A 134 9.49 39.19 -25.03
C SER A 134 9.18 38.13 -23.97
N SER A 135 9.90 38.16 -22.84
CA SER A 135 9.62 37.28 -21.70
C SER A 135 8.23 37.53 -21.10
N ARG A 136 7.85 38.80 -20.87
CA ARG A 136 6.51 39.18 -20.38
C ARG A 136 5.40 38.78 -21.35
N GLN A 137 5.61 38.94 -22.66
CA GLN A 137 4.65 38.50 -23.67
C GLN A 137 4.43 36.97 -23.59
N ARG A 138 5.53 36.19 -23.55
CA ARG A 138 5.47 34.72 -23.44
C ARG A 138 4.79 34.27 -22.14
N VAL A 139 4.99 34.96 -21.02
CA VAL A 139 4.26 34.68 -19.77
C VAL A 139 2.76 34.91 -19.95
N GLY A 140 2.35 36.06 -20.51
CA GLY A 140 0.94 36.34 -20.77
C GLY A 140 0.29 35.39 -21.79
N GLU A 141 1.07 34.80 -22.70
CA GLU A 141 0.62 33.74 -23.62
C GLU A 141 0.41 32.41 -22.88
N LEU A 142 1.34 32.03 -21.99
CA LEU A 142 1.21 30.86 -21.13
C LEU A 142 0.05 30.97 -20.13
N GLU A 143 -0.20 32.15 -19.58
CA GLU A 143 -1.37 32.42 -18.73
C GLU A 143 -2.69 32.24 -19.49
N ARG A 144 -2.73 32.65 -20.77
CA ARG A 144 -3.89 32.46 -21.66
C ARG A 144 -4.09 30.99 -22.03
N THR A 145 -3.04 30.24 -22.36
CA THR A 145 -3.18 28.79 -22.64
C THR A 145 -3.53 27.99 -21.39
N LEU A 146 -2.94 28.30 -20.23
CA LEU A 146 -3.31 27.70 -18.94
C LEU A 146 -4.79 27.95 -18.60
N SER A 147 -5.28 29.17 -18.87
CA SER A 147 -6.70 29.52 -18.68
C SER A 147 -7.62 28.72 -19.60
N ALA A 148 -7.25 28.55 -20.88
CA ALA A 148 -8.00 27.76 -21.85
C ALA A 148 -8.01 26.25 -21.51
N VAL A 149 -6.86 25.69 -21.09
CA VAL A 149 -6.79 24.30 -20.61
C VAL A 149 -7.62 24.14 -19.33
N SER A 150 -7.66 25.14 -18.44
CA SER A 150 -8.50 25.11 -17.23
C SER A 150 -10.00 25.11 -17.56
N THR A 151 -10.45 25.85 -18.58
CA THR A 151 -11.87 25.80 -19.01
C THR A 151 -12.21 24.51 -19.74
N GLN A 152 -11.30 24.00 -20.58
CA GLN A 152 -11.45 22.72 -21.27
C GLN A 152 -11.52 21.55 -20.28
N GLN A 153 -10.67 21.52 -19.24
CA GLN A 153 -10.75 20.53 -18.17
C GLN A 153 -12.10 20.59 -17.44
N LYS A 154 -12.57 21.78 -17.08
CA LYS A 154 -13.89 21.97 -16.43
C LYS A 154 -15.06 21.53 -17.32
N GLN A 155 -14.91 21.54 -18.65
CA GLN A 155 -15.89 21.01 -19.58
C GLN A 155 -15.81 19.48 -19.68
N ALA A 156 -14.61 18.92 -19.77
CA ALA A 156 -14.39 17.47 -19.72
C ALA A 156 -14.89 16.85 -18.39
N ASP A 157 -14.71 17.53 -17.26
CA ASP A 157 -15.21 17.12 -15.94
C ASP A 157 -16.75 17.09 -15.87
N ARG A 158 -17.44 17.95 -16.64
CA ARG A 158 -18.91 17.95 -16.75
C ARG A 158 -19.38 16.78 -17.61
N TYR A 159 -18.79 16.62 -18.79
CA TYR A 159 -19.11 15.53 -19.71
C TYR A 159 -18.86 14.15 -19.09
N ASN A 160 -17.75 13.96 -18.35
CA ASN A 160 -17.50 12.73 -17.59
C ASN A 160 -18.55 12.48 -16.48
N LYS A 161 -19.08 13.53 -15.84
CA LYS A 161 -20.18 13.40 -14.87
C LYS A 161 -21.52 13.07 -15.54
N GLU A 162 -21.74 13.53 -16.76
CA GLU A 162 -22.91 13.19 -17.58
C GLU A 162 -22.84 11.73 -18.04
N LEU A 163 -21.75 11.30 -18.68
CA LEU A 163 -21.49 9.89 -19.01
C LEU A 163 -21.58 8.95 -17.80
N THR A 164 -21.13 9.40 -16.61
CA THR A 164 -21.26 8.62 -15.37
C THR A 164 -22.71 8.43 -14.95
N LYS A 165 -23.55 9.48 -15.05
CA LYS A 165 -25.00 9.37 -14.79
C LYS A 165 -25.67 8.46 -15.81
N GLU A 166 -25.39 8.61 -17.10
CA GLU A 166 -25.94 7.77 -18.17
C GLU A 166 -25.59 6.30 -17.95
N ARG A 167 -24.32 5.99 -17.70
CA ARG A 167 -23.84 4.66 -17.34
C ARG A 167 -24.60 4.07 -16.16
N ASP A 168 -24.83 4.84 -15.10
CA ASP A 168 -25.48 4.34 -13.89
C ASP A 168 -27.02 4.26 -14.01
N THR A 169 -27.63 5.08 -14.87
CA THR A 169 -29.01 4.92 -15.33
C THR A 169 -29.17 3.63 -16.14
N LEU A 170 -28.31 3.40 -17.13
CA LEU A 170 -28.31 2.18 -17.96
C LEU A 170 -28.08 0.92 -17.12
N LYS A 171 -27.22 0.96 -16.09
CA LYS A 171 -27.08 -0.15 -15.12
C LYS A 171 -28.38 -0.40 -14.36
N LEU A 172 -29.08 0.65 -13.93
CA LEU A 172 -30.36 0.51 -13.21
C LEU A 172 -31.46 -0.06 -14.12
N GLU A 173 -31.46 0.31 -15.40
CA GLU A 173 -32.35 -0.27 -16.42
C GLU A 173 -32.01 -1.73 -16.73
N LEU A 174 -30.73 -2.08 -16.89
CA LEU A 174 -30.28 -3.48 -17.02
C LEU A 174 -30.66 -4.31 -15.78
N TYR A 175 -30.55 -3.75 -14.57
CA TYR A 175 -30.99 -4.44 -13.35
C TYR A 175 -32.52 -4.69 -13.33
N LYS A 176 -33.32 -3.68 -13.70
CA LYS A 176 -34.79 -3.81 -13.83
C LYS A 176 -35.17 -4.85 -14.88
N ASN A 177 -34.52 -4.82 -16.05
CA ASN A 177 -34.78 -5.75 -17.16
C ASN A 177 -34.35 -7.18 -16.80
N ASN A 178 -33.22 -7.37 -16.14
CA ASN A 178 -32.81 -8.69 -15.66
C ASN A 178 -33.80 -9.23 -14.61
N LYS A 179 -34.27 -8.38 -13.69
CA LYS A 179 -35.30 -8.80 -12.73
C LYS A 179 -36.59 -9.20 -13.45
N SER A 180 -37.12 -8.37 -14.36
CA SER A 180 -38.35 -8.72 -15.08
C SER A 180 -38.19 -9.96 -15.97
N ASN A 181 -36.99 -10.25 -16.47
CA ASN A 181 -36.68 -11.46 -17.22
C ASN A 181 -36.71 -12.71 -16.32
N GLU A 182 -36.15 -12.65 -15.11
CA GLU A 182 -36.27 -13.73 -14.12
C GLU A 182 -37.71 -13.89 -13.62
N ASP A 183 -38.46 -12.80 -13.38
CA ASP A 183 -39.89 -12.84 -13.03
C ASP A 183 -40.72 -13.51 -14.16
N LEU A 184 -40.45 -13.20 -15.44
CA LEU A 184 -41.09 -13.82 -16.61
C LEU A 184 -40.69 -15.29 -16.79
N LYS A 185 -39.44 -15.64 -16.51
CA LYS A 185 -38.90 -17.00 -16.57
C LYS A 185 -39.50 -17.90 -15.49
N GLN A 186 -39.73 -17.36 -14.29
CA GLN A 186 -40.48 -18.01 -13.22
C GLN A 186 -41.95 -18.24 -13.64
N GLN A 187 -42.64 -17.22 -14.16
CA GLN A 187 -44.00 -17.36 -14.70
C GLN A 187 -44.07 -18.41 -15.81
N LYS A 188 -43.06 -18.46 -16.70
CA LYS A 188 -42.95 -19.49 -17.74
C LYS A 188 -42.84 -20.89 -17.13
N SER A 189 -41.96 -21.13 -16.17
CA SER A 189 -41.83 -22.45 -15.53
C SER A 189 -43.11 -22.89 -14.81
N GLU A 190 -43.84 -21.97 -14.18
CA GLU A 190 -45.14 -22.26 -13.57
C GLU A 190 -46.21 -22.62 -14.59
N LEU A 191 -46.21 -21.99 -15.77
CA LEU A 191 -47.12 -22.34 -16.87
C LEU A 191 -46.75 -23.68 -17.51
N GLU A 192 -45.46 -23.98 -17.67
CA GLU A 192 -44.96 -25.28 -18.14
C GLU A 192 -45.32 -26.40 -17.16
N GLU A 193 -45.24 -26.18 -15.85
CA GLU A 193 -45.71 -27.15 -14.85
C GLU A 193 -47.24 -27.30 -14.83
N LYS A 194 -48.00 -26.21 -14.89
CA LYS A 194 -49.47 -26.28 -15.00
C LYS A 194 -49.89 -27.08 -16.25
N LEU A 195 -49.23 -26.86 -17.39
CA LEU A 195 -49.45 -27.63 -18.61
C LEU A 195 -49.09 -29.12 -18.44
N ARG A 196 -47.98 -29.43 -17.76
CA ARG A 196 -47.56 -30.80 -17.41
C ARG A 196 -48.61 -31.51 -16.56
N LEU A 197 -49.14 -30.85 -15.53
CA LEU A 197 -50.17 -31.39 -14.64
C LEU A 197 -51.48 -31.66 -15.40
N MET A 198 -51.99 -30.69 -16.16
CA MET A 198 -53.18 -30.84 -17.00
C MET A 198 -53.01 -31.97 -18.04
N ALA A 199 -51.81 -32.18 -18.57
CA ALA A 199 -51.51 -33.30 -19.46
C ALA A 199 -51.56 -34.66 -18.73
N THR A 200 -51.06 -34.75 -17.50
CA THR A 200 -51.15 -35.98 -16.70
C THR A 200 -52.58 -36.28 -16.22
N GLU A 201 -53.36 -35.25 -15.85
CA GLU A 201 -54.77 -35.41 -15.50
C GLU A 201 -55.59 -35.89 -16.69
N LYS A 202 -55.38 -35.30 -17.87
CA LYS A 202 -55.98 -35.76 -19.13
C LYS A 202 -55.64 -37.23 -19.40
N ALA A 203 -54.38 -37.64 -19.26
CA ALA A 203 -53.98 -39.03 -19.47
C ALA A 203 -54.65 -39.99 -18.46
N ALA A 204 -54.77 -39.60 -17.19
CA ALA A 204 -55.49 -40.37 -16.18
C ALA A 204 -57.00 -40.48 -16.49
N MET A 205 -57.64 -39.40 -16.93
CA MET A 205 -59.04 -39.42 -17.37
C MET A 205 -59.26 -40.29 -18.61
N GLN A 206 -58.31 -40.31 -19.56
CA GLN A 206 -58.36 -41.19 -20.73
C GLN A 206 -58.27 -42.67 -20.33
N LEU A 207 -57.34 -43.04 -19.44
CA LEU A 207 -57.25 -44.40 -18.88
C LEU A 207 -58.52 -44.79 -18.10
N GLY A 208 -59.09 -43.87 -17.32
CA GLY A 208 -60.36 -44.08 -16.61
C GLY A 208 -61.55 -44.29 -17.56
N MET A 209 -61.63 -43.54 -18.65
CA MET A 209 -62.63 -43.77 -19.71
C MET A 209 -62.44 -45.14 -20.37
N GLU A 210 -61.21 -45.53 -20.70
CA GLU A 210 -60.94 -46.86 -21.26
C GLU A 210 -61.33 -48.00 -20.31
N GLU A 211 -61.09 -47.86 -19.00
CA GLU A 211 -61.47 -48.87 -18.00
C GLU A 211 -62.99 -48.95 -17.84
N LEU A 212 -63.68 -47.80 -17.78
CA LEU A 212 -65.14 -47.73 -17.74
C LEU A 212 -65.78 -48.31 -19.00
N GLN A 213 -65.20 -48.06 -20.19
CA GLN A 213 -65.69 -48.66 -21.43
C GLN A 213 -65.51 -50.19 -21.44
N LYS A 214 -64.35 -50.71 -21.01
CA LYS A 214 -64.12 -52.16 -20.87
C LYS A 214 -65.09 -52.80 -19.86
N LYS A 215 -65.47 -52.09 -18.79
CA LYS A 215 -66.52 -52.53 -17.84
C LYS A 215 -67.92 -52.49 -18.44
N LEU A 216 -68.25 -51.46 -19.23
CA LEU A 216 -69.52 -51.38 -19.94
C LEU A 216 -69.67 -52.56 -20.93
N GLU A 217 -68.67 -52.78 -21.80
CA GLU A 217 -68.61 -53.89 -22.76
C GLU A 217 -68.77 -55.26 -22.06
N MET A 218 -68.12 -55.45 -20.91
CA MET A 218 -68.28 -56.65 -20.08
C MET A 218 -69.70 -56.78 -19.49
N SER A 219 -70.29 -55.69 -19.01
CA SER A 219 -71.64 -55.68 -18.43
C SER A 219 -72.73 -55.94 -19.49
N GLU A 220 -72.57 -55.43 -20.70
CA GLU A 220 -73.44 -55.69 -21.84
C GLU A 220 -73.38 -57.17 -22.25
N LEU A 221 -72.19 -57.76 -22.24
CA LEU A 221 -71.97 -59.17 -22.53
C LEU A 221 -72.57 -60.09 -21.44
N LEU A 222 -72.48 -59.70 -20.16
CA LEU A 222 -73.17 -60.39 -19.06
C LEU A 222 -74.69 -60.28 -19.17
N LEU A 223 -75.23 -59.09 -19.46
CA LEU A 223 -76.67 -58.88 -19.71
C LEU A 223 -77.15 -59.73 -20.90
N GLN A 224 -76.35 -59.86 -21.96
CA GLN A 224 -76.64 -60.71 -23.10
C GLN A 224 -76.66 -62.20 -22.72
N GLN A 225 -75.80 -62.66 -21.81
CA GLN A 225 -75.85 -64.02 -21.26
C GLN A 225 -77.10 -64.25 -20.39
N PHE A 226 -77.39 -63.37 -19.42
CA PHE A 226 -78.57 -63.48 -18.55
C PHE A 226 -79.90 -63.43 -19.34
N SER A 227 -79.95 -62.70 -20.45
CA SER A 227 -81.08 -62.70 -21.39
C SER A 227 -81.37 -64.07 -22.03
N THR A 228 -80.46 -65.04 -21.92
CA THR A 228 -80.63 -66.41 -22.46
C THR A 228 -80.94 -67.48 -21.41
N GLN A 229 -80.83 -67.20 -20.11
CA GLN A 229 -81.16 -68.15 -19.03
C GLN A 229 -81.81 -67.46 -17.81
N PRO A 230 -83.12 -67.66 -17.57
CA PRO A 230 -83.80 -67.08 -16.43
C PRO A 230 -83.65 -67.94 -15.16
N THR A 231 -83.02 -67.39 -14.11
CA THR A 231 -83.01 -67.94 -12.74
C THR A 231 -83.39 -66.86 -11.72
N PRO A 232 -83.92 -67.20 -10.52
CA PRO A 232 -84.50 -66.18 -9.62
C PRO A 232 -83.48 -65.15 -9.11
N ASP A 233 -82.24 -65.53 -8.80
CA ASP A 233 -81.20 -64.60 -8.34
C ASP A 233 -80.80 -63.58 -9.43
N SER A 234 -80.95 -63.95 -10.71
CA SER A 234 -80.69 -63.04 -11.83
C SER A 234 -81.52 -61.76 -11.76
N SER A 235 -82.69 -61.78 -11.10
CA SER A 235 -83.54 -60.59 -10.99
C SER A 235 -82.95 -59.50 -10.08
N GLN A 236 -82.21 -59.86 -9.02
CA GLN A 236 -81.55 -58.86 -8.16
C GLN A 236 -80.25 -58.35 -8.79
N GLN A 237 -79.49 -59.23 -9.44
CA GLN A 237 -78.27 -58.84 -10.15
C GLN A 237 -78.59 -57.94 -11.35
N LEU A 238 -79.69 -58.20 -12.07
CA LEU A 238 -80.19 -57.32 -13.13
C LEU A 238 -80.64 -55.96 -12.59
N GLN A 239 -81.30 -55.91 -11.44
CA GLN A 239 -81.69 -54.66 -10.78
C GLN A 239 -80.46 -53.80 -10.44
N GLN A 240 -79.43 -54.40 -9.83
CA GLN A 240 -78.18 -53.73 -9.49
C GLN A 240 -77.44 -53.23 -10.75
N ALA A 241 -77.33 -54.07 -11.79
CA ALA A 241 -76.70 -53.68 -13.06
C ALA A 241 -77.42 -52.49 -13.74
N LEU A 242 -78.75 -52.39 -13.62
CA LEU A 242 -79.53 -51.26 -14.13
C LEU A 242 -79.30 -49.98 -13.31
N GLU A 243 -79.16 -50.09 -11.98
CA GLU A 243 -78.85 -48.97 -11.09
C GLU A 243 -77.41 -48.46 -11.28
N GLU A 244 -76.45 -49.35 -11.52
CA GLU A 244 -75.09 -49.00 -11.91
C GLU A 244 -75.06 -48.33 -13.30
N ARG A 245 -75.82 -48.85 -14.27
CA ARG A 245 -75.93 -48.23 -15.62
C ARG A 245 -76.46 -46.80 -15.55
N ALA A 246 -77.49 -46.54 -14.73
CA ALA A 246 -78.04 -45.19 -14.55
C ALA A 246 -77.05 -44.20 -13.89
N GLN A 247 -76.21 -44.69 -12.97
CA GLN A 247 -75.13 -43.89 -12.39
C GLN A 247 -74.04 -43.58 -13.42
N LEU A 248 -73.64 -44.57 -14.23
CA LEU A 248 -72.68 -44.38 -15.32
C LEU A 248 -73.21 -43.42 -16.40
N GLU A 249 -74.47 -43.53 -16.80
CA GLU A 249 -75.13 -42.60 -17.73
C GLU A 249 -75.10 -41.16 -17.18
N THR A 250 -75.33 -40.98 -15.87
CA THR A 250 -75.25 -39.67 -15.20
C THR A 250 -73.83 -39.09 -15.24
N CYS A 251 -72.81 -39.90 -14.93
CA CYS A 251 -71.40 -39.48 -15.00
C CYS A 251 -70.96 -39.16 -16.43
N VAL A 252 -71.39 -39.95 -17.43
CA VAL A 252 -71.13 -39.70 -18.85
C VAL A 252 -71.79 -38.39 -19.30
N GLY A 253 -73.01 -38.10 -18.86
CA GLY A 253 -73.67 -36.81 -19.09
C GLY A 253 -72.85 -35.62 -18.59
N GLN A 254 -72.38 -35.68 -17.35
CA GLN A 254 -71.54 -34.63 -16.74
C GLN A 254 -70.21 -34.42 -17.49
N LEU A 255 -69.56 -35.51 -17.93
CA LEU A 255 -68.34 -35.43 -18.74
C LEU A 255 -68.61 -34.84 -20.13
N GLN A 256 -69.76 -35.13 -20.75
CA GLN A 256 -70.17 -34.50 -22.01
C GLN A 256 -70.50 -33.01 -21.86
N ASP A 257 -71.10 -32.59 -20.73
CA ASP A 257 -71.34 -31.18 -20.41
C ASP A 257 -70.02 -30.41 -20.25
N SER A 258 -69.07 -30.96 -19.49
CA SER A 258 -67.72 -30.37 -19.33
C SER A 258 -66.96 -30.31 -20.66
N LEU A 259 -67.03 -31.36 -21.48
CA LEU A 259 -66.42 -31.35 -22.81
C LEU A 259 -67.01 -30.25 -23.71
N ARG A 260 -68.32 -30.03 -23.66
CA ARG A 260 -68.99 -28.95 -24.40
C ARG A 260 -68.60 -27.55 -23.91
N GLN A 261 -68.37 -27.37 -22.60
CA GLN A 261 -67.84 -26.12 -22.06
C GLN A 261 -66.41 -25.83 -22.58
N LEU A 262 -65.49 -26.80 -22.46
CA LEU A 262 -64.10 -26.64 -22.94
C LEU A 262 -64.01 -26.43 -24.47
N GLN A 263 -64.93 -27.01 -25.24
CA GLN A 263 -65.05 -26.72 -26.68
C GLN A 263 -65.49 -25.28 -26.95
N ALA A 264 -66.48 -24.76 -26.21
CA ALA A 264 -66.94 -23.39 -26.35
C ALA A 264 -65.85 -22.36 -25.95
N GLU A 265 -65.09 -22.62 -24.87
CA GLU A 265 -63.96 -21.77 -24.47
C GLU A 265 -62.87 -21.73 -25.54
N ARG A 266 -62.46 -22.90 -26.07
CA ARG A 266 -61.53 -23.00 -27.20
C ARG A 266 -62.00 -22.17 -28.39
N ASP A 267 -63.28 -22.30 -28.75
CA ASP A 267 -63.82 -21.62 -29.93
C ASP A 267 -63.91 -20.11 -29.72
N GLN A 268 -64.14 -19.64 -28.50
CA GLN A 268 -64.02 -18.22 -28.14
C GLN A 268 -62.57 -17.71 -28.28
N TYR A 269 -61.57 -18.43 -27.78
CA TYR A 269 -60.16 -18.05 -27.99
C TYR A 269 -59.77 -18.01 -29.48
N VAL A 270 -60.28 -18.95 -30.28
CA VAL A 270 -60.08 -18.98 -31.74
C VAL A 270 -60.84 -17.84 -32.45
N ALA A 271 -61.94 -17.33 -31.89
CA ALA A 271 -62.60 -16.11 -32.36
C ALA A 271 -61.75 -14.86 -32.07
N ASN A 272 -61.34 -14.67 -30.81
CA ASN A 272 -60.55 -13.51 -30.39
C ASN A 272 -59.25 -13.36 -31.22
N LEU A 273 -58.52 -14.45 -31.44
CA LEU A 273 -57.29 -14.44 -32.25
C LEU A 273 -57.53 -14.10 -33.73
N LYS A 274 -58.73 -14.31 -34.26
CA LYS A 274 -59.11 -13.86 -35.61
C LYS A 274 -59.43 -12.37 -35.64
N GLU A 275 -60.09 -11.85 -34.59
CA GLU A 275 -60.37 -10.42 -34.46
C GLU A 275 -59.08 -9.59 -34.31
N ASP A 276 -58.14 -10.03 -33.47
CA ASP A 276 -56.81 -9.42 -33.39
C ASP A 276 -56.10 -9.41 -34.76
N SER A 277 -56.17 -10.54 -35.49
CA SER A 277 -55.58 -10.67 -36.82
C SER A 277 -56.19 -9.71 -37.84
N THR A 278 -57.51 -9.51 -37.86
CA THR A 278 -58.15 -8.55 -38.77
C THR A 278 -57.85 -7.10 -38.38
N VAL A 279 -57.72 -6.78 -37.09
CA VAL A 279 -57.28 -5.44 -36.61
C VAL A 279 -55.86 -5.13 -37.09
N TRP A 280 -54.92 -6.07 -36.98
CA TRP A 280 -53.56 -5.88 -37.50
C TRP A 280 -53.51 -5.79 -39.02
N GLN A 281 -54.30 -6.59 -39.74
CA GLN A 281 -54.42 -6.49 -41.21
C GLN A 281 -54.97 -5.13 -41.64
N HIS A 282 -56.01 -4.62 -40.97
CA HIS A 282 -56.59 -3.31 -41.29
C HIS A 282 -55.59 -2.16 -41.04
N LYS A 283 -54.84 -2.22 -39.93
CA LYS A 283 -53.79 -1.23 -39.61
C LYS A 283 -52.65 -1.24 -40.65
N MET A 284 -52.29 -2.43 -41.16
CA MET A 284 -51.31 -2.59 -42.24
C MET A 284 -51.84 -2.03 -43.58
N GLN A 285 -53.11 -2.28 -43.92
CA GLN A 285 -53.76 -1.70 -45.10
C GLN A 285 -53.80 -0.17 -45.03
N GLN A 286 -54.17 0.40 -43.88
CA GLN A 286 -54.22 1.85 -43.66
C GLN A 286 -52.84 2.52 -43.90
N MET A 287 -51.76 1.90 -43.40
CA MET A 287 -50.39 2.40 -43.62
C MET A 287 -49.97 2.29 -45.10
N ASN A 288 -50.34 1.20 -45.77
CA ASN A 288 -50.08 1.02 -47.20
C ASN A 288 -50.86 2.01 -48.08
N GLU A 289 -52.09 2.35 -47.72
CA GLU A 289 -52.86 3.42 -48.36
C GLU A 289 -52.19 4.79 -48.22
N GLN A 290 -51.63 5.11 -47.04
CA GLN A 290 -50.90 6.37 -46.83
C GLN A 290 -49.65 6.44 -47.73
N LEU A 291 -48.89 5.35 -47.83
CA LEU A 291 -47.74 5.25 -48.74
C LEU A 291 -48.14 5.41 -50.22
N ASN A 292 -49.28 4.86 -50.62
CA ASN A 292 -49.76 4.99 -52.00
C ASN A 292 -50.32 6.39 -52.31
N LYS A 293 -50.91 7.09 -51.34
CA LYS A 293 -51.33 8.50 -51.49
C LYS A 293 -50.11 9.40 -51.71
N LEU A 294 -49.08 9.27 -50.86
CA LEU A 294 -47.81 9.99 -51.00
C LEU A 294 -47.09 9.70 -52.34
N ARG A 295 -47.20 8.46 -52.87
CA ARG A 295 -46.70 8.11 -54.20
C ARG A 295 -47.44 8.87 -55.31
N ALA A 296 -48.78 8.86 -55.29
CA ALA A 296 -49.60 9.54 -56.30
C ALA A 296 -49.41 11.07 -56.27
N GLU A 297 -49.26 11.66 -55.07
CA GLU A 297 -48.93 13.09 -54.89
C GLU A 297 -47.57 13.44 -55.52
N LYS A 298 -46.55 12.59 -55.35
CA LYS A 298 -45.24 12.75 -56.01
C LYS A 298 -45.36 12.64 -57.53
N GLU A 299 -46.09 11.65 -58.05
CA GLU A 299 -46.27 11.42 -59.49
C GLU A 299 -47.01 12.60 -60.14
N HIS A 300 -48.10 13.09 -59.53
CA HIS A 300 -48.81 14.29 -60.00
C HIS A 300 -47.92 15.54 -59.99
N SER A 301 -47.09 15.71 -58.97
CA SER A 301 -46.14 16.82 -58.89
C SER A 301 -45.12 16.81 -60.03
N MET A 302 -44.65 15.63 -60.47
CA MET A 302 -43.75 15.54 -61.64
C MET A 302 -44.47 15.87 -62.95
N SER A 303 -45.74 15.46 -63.12
CA SER A 303 -46.52 15.81 -64.31
C SER A 303 -46.78 17.32 -64.44
N GLN A 304 -47.05 18.02 -63.32
CA GLN A 304 -47.21 19.49 -63.36
C GLN A 304 -45.94 20.21 -63.83
N VAL A 305 -44.76 19.74 -63.46
CA VAL A 305 -43.48 20.32 -63.93
C VAL A 305 -43.35 20.17 -65.45
N GLN A 306 -43.64 18.98 -65.99
CA GLN A 306 -43.56 18.70 -67.43
C GLN A 306 -44.56 19.51 -68.25
N GLU A 307 -45.76 19.76 -67.73
CA GLU A 307 -46.80 20.57 -68.38
C GLU A 307 -46.45 22.08 -68.37
N LEU A 308 -45.75 22.55 -67.33
CA LEU A 308 -45.18 23.90 -67.30
C LEU A 308 -44.04 24.04 -68.32
N GLU A 309 -43.16 23.04 -68.44
CA GLU A 309 -42.04 23.03 -69.40
C GLU A 309 -42.53 23.09 -70.86
N THR A 310 -43.59 22.34 -71.23
CA THR A 310 -44.15 22.40 -72.59
C THR A 310 -44.84 23.74 -72.88
N SER A 311 -45.58 24.31 -71.92
CA SER A 311 -46.23 25.62 -72.09
C SER A 311 -45.24 26.76 -72.37
N LEU A 312 -44.04 26.70 -71.79
CA LEU A 312 -42.94 27.65 -72.03
C LEU A 312 -42.31 27.50 -73.42
N ALA A 313 -42.40 26.33 -74.05
CA ALA A 313 -41.92 26.12 -75.42
C ALA A 313 -42.88 26.71 -76.47
N GLU A 314 -44.19 26.58 -76.29
CA GLU A 314 -45.19 27.06 -77.25
C GLU A 314 -45.22 28.60 -77.35
N LEU A 315 -45.13 29.29 -76.21
CA LEU A 315 -45.09 30.76 -76.14
C LEU A 315 -43.89 31.38 -76.89
N ARG A 316 -42.84 30.60 -77.16
CA ARG A 316 -41.62 31.06 -77.84
C ARG A 316 -41.74 31.14 -79.36
N ASN A 317 -42.79 30.58 -79.96
CA ASN A 317 -42.91 30.37 -81.41
C ASN A 317 -43.75 31.41 -82.18
N GLN A 318 -44.21 32.51 -81.56
CA GLN A 318 -45.23 33.41 -82.14
C GLN A 318 -44.77 34.87 -82.36
N ALA A 319 -43.69 35.12 -83.13
CA ALA A 319 -43.24 36.51 -83.43
C ALA A 319 -42.53 36.70 -84.79
N ALA A 320 -43.24 37.18 -85.83
CA ALA A 320 -42.66 37.74 -87.06
C ALA A 320 -43.68 38.58 -87.90
N PRO A 321 -43.31 39.77 -88.41
CA PRO A 321 -43.98 40.44 -89.55
C PRO A 321 -43.03 40.82 -90.73
N PRO A 322 -43.54 41.21 -91.92
CA PRO A 322 -42.94 40.72 -93.19
C PRO A 322 -42.79 41.75 -94.37
N SER A 323 -42.40 41.22 -95.55
CA SER A 323 -42.66 41.74 -96.92
C SER A 323 -41.91 43.01 -97.38
N GLY A 324 -41.73 43.28 -98.69
CA GLY A 324 -42.02 42.50 -99.91
C GLY A 324 -42.10 43.40 -101.19
N PRO A 325 -41.64 42.97 -102.38
CA PRO A 325 -41.67 43.78 -103.61
C PRO A 325 -42.56 43.16 -104.72
N SER A 326 -42.45 43.61 -105.98
CA SER A 326 -43.27 43.21 -107.15
C SER A 326 -42.50 43.44 -108.47
N GLU A 327 -42.41 42.53 -109.46
CA GLU A 327 -43.02 41.18 -109.57
C GLU A 327 -42.16 40.13 -110.31
N THR A 328 -42.10 40.05 -111.66
CA THR A 328 -41.65 38.83 -112.37
C THR A 328 -40.14 38.60 -112.48
N GLU A 329 -39.38 39.65 -112.81
CA GLU A 329 -37.92 39.66 -112.67
C GLU A 329 -37.52 39.38 -111.21
N GLN A 330 -38.37 39.84 -110.29
CA GLN A 330 -38.31 39.56 -108.86
C GLN A 330 -38.91 38.21 -108.46
N ARG A 331 -39.49 37.38 -109.34
CA ARG A 331 -39.81 35.99 -109.01
C ARG A 331 -38.54 35.16 -109.10
N LEU A 332 -37.82 35.24 -110.22
CA LEU A 332 -36.52 34.58 -110.35
C LEU A 332 -35.46 35.20 -109.45
N GLN A 333 -35.46 36.53 -109.25
CA GLN A 333 -34.55 37.13 -108.29
C GLN A 333 -34.98 36.90 -106.83
N ALA A 334 -36.27 36.88 -106.47
CA ALA A 334 -36.64 36.45 -105.11
C ALA A 334 -36.41 34.97 -104.89
N GLU A 335 -36.52 34.10 -105.89
CA GLU A 335 -36.21 32.66 -105.79
C GLU A 335 -34.69 32.43 -105.66
N ALA A 336 -33.87 33.11 -106.46
CA ALA A 336 -32.42 33.07 -106.32
C ALA A 336 -31.94 33.70 -105.01
N GLU A 337 -32.49 34.86 -104.61
CA GLU A 337 -32.21 35.46 -103.32
C GLU A 337 -32.79 34.64 -102.16
N GLN A 338 -33.91 33.93 -102.32
CA GLN A 338 -34.47 33.04 -101.30
C GLN A 338 -33.58 31.82 -101.12
N LEU A 339 -33.19 31.13 -102.20
CA LEU A 339 -32.23 30.03 -102.14
C LEU A 339 -30.88 30.48 -101.59
N GLN A 340 -30.41 31.70 -101.90
CA GLN A 340 -29.22 32.26 -101.28
C GLN A 340 -29.44 32.57 -99.78
N LYS A 341 -30.57 33.18 -99.39
CA LYS A 341 -30.91 33.44 -97.98
C LYS A 341 -31.12 32.14 -97.19
N GLU A 342 -31.61 31.08 -97.82
CA GLU A 342 -31.75 29.73 -97.26
C GLU A 342 -30.39 29.05 -97.11
N VAL A 343 -29.52 29.07 -98.12
CA VAL A 343 -28.14 28.57 -98.00
C VAL A 343 -27.36 29.35 -96.94
N GLU A 344 -27.49 30.67 -96.89
CA GLU A 344 -26.87 31.48 -95.84
C GLU A 344 -27.52 31.26 -94.46
N SER A 345 -28.83 30.97 -94.35
CA SER A 345 -29.46 30.66 -93.07
C SER A 345 -29.04 29.28 -92.56
N LEU A 346 -28.97 28.28 -93.44
CA LEU A 346 -28.45 26.94 -93.15
C LEU A 346 -26.95 26.98 -92.81
N ALA A 347 -26.15 27.80 -93.49
CA ALA A 347 -24.75 28.01 -93.13
C ALA A 347 -24.59 28.68 -91.76
N ARG A 348 -25.41 29.70 -91.44
CA ARG A 348 -25.46 30.32 -90.10
C ARG A 348 -25.95 29.32 -89.04
N GLN A 349 -26.93 28.47 -89.35
CA GLN A 349 -27.48 27.46 -88.46
C GLN A 349 -26.49 26.33 -88.19
N LEU A 350 -25.76 25.86 -89.21
CA LEU A 350 -24.67 24.91 -89.06
C LEU A 350 -23.51 25.52 -88.27
N GLN A 351 -23.15 26.79 -88.52
CA GLN A 351 -22.12 27.49 -87.75
C GLN A 351 -22.54 27.73 -86.30
N ALA A 352 -23.82 27.95 -86.03
CA ALA A 352 -24.37 27.97 -84.66
C ALA A 352 -24.26 26.58 -84.03
N GLN A 353 -24.72 25.52 -84.70
CA GLN A 353 -24.62 24.14 -84.20
C GLN A 353 -23.17 23.70 -83.95
N VAL A 354 -22.19 24.12 -84.77
CA VAL A 354 -20.76 23.85 -84.51
C VAL A 354 -20.33 24.55 -83.22
N LYS A 355 -20.64 25.84 -83.03
CA LYS A 355 -20.35 26.57 -81.79
C LYS A 355 -21.06 25.99 -80.57
N ASP A 356 -22.29 25.53 -80.72
CA ASP A 356 -23.05 24.88 -79.65
C ASP A 356 -22.41 23.54 -79.27
N ASN A 357 -21.90 22.77 -80.24
CA ASN A 357 -21.12 21.55 -79.96
C ASN A 357 -19.73 21.87 -79.36
N GLU A 358 -19.06 22.95 -79.77
CA GLU A 358 -17.81 23.43 -79.16
C GLU A 358 -18.06 23.80 -77.68
N ASN A 359 -19.13 24.56 -77.40
CA ASN A 359 -19.56 24.92 -76.04
C ASN A 359 -19.93 23.69 -75.20
N LEU A 360 -20.65 22.72 -75.76
CA LEU A 360 -20.98 21.45 -75.09
C LEU A 360 -19.75 20.59 -74.83
N SER A 361 -18.76 20.59 -75.74
CA SER A 361 -17.49 19.89 -75.57
C SER A 361 -16.67 20.49 -74.41
N LEU A 362 -16.60 21.83 -74.33
CA LEU A 362 -15.97 22.54 -73.21
C LEU A 362 -16.70 22.26 -71.89
N LEU A 363 -18.04 22.27 -71.88
CA LEU A 363 -18.83 21.98 -70.69
C LEU A 363 -18.68 20.51 -70.23
N ASN A 364 -18.59 19.56 -71.16
CA ASN A 364 -18.28 18.16 -70.82
C ASN A 364 -16.87 18.04 -70.22
N GLN A 365 -15.87 18.72 -70.80
CA GLN A 365 -14.50 18.72 -70.27
C GLN A 365 -14.41 19.35 -68.86
N GLU A 366 -15.19 20.41 -68.58
CA GLU A 366 -15.32 20.98 -67.23
C GLU A 366 -15.97 19.98 -66.26
N GLN A 367 -17.01 19.25 -66.70
CA GLN A 367 -17.65 18.20 -65.90
C GLN A 367 -16.72 17.00 -65.65
N GLU A 368 -15.93 16.55 -66.63
CA GLU A 368 -14.93 15.49 -66.48
C GLU A 368 -13.82 15.89 -65.48
N GLN A 369 -13.33 17.13 -65.55
CA GLN A 369 -12.36 17.65 -64.58
C GLN A 369 -12.96 17.68 -63.17
N ARG A 370 -14.19 18.19 -63.03
CA ARG A 370 -14.91 18.24 -61.75
C ARG A 370 -15.24 16.86 -61.20
N LEU A 371 -15.50 15.87 -62.05
CA LEU A 371 -15.67 14.47 -61.65
C LEU A 371 -14.34 13.91 -61.11
N MET A 372 -13.22 14.08 -61.82
CA MET A 372 -11.89 13.68 -61.31
C MET A 372 -11.52 14.36 -59.97
N GLU A 373 -11.91 15.62 -59.76
CA GLU A 373 -11.71 16.30 -58.48
C GLU A 373 -12.57 15.70 -57.36
N LEU A 374 -13.82 15.34 -57.65
CA LEU A 374 -14.72 14.67 -56.69
C LEU A 374 -14.28 13.22 -56.40
N GLU A 375 -13.78 12.50 -57.39
CA GLU A 375 -13.22 11.15 -57.25
C GLU A 375 -11.98 11.16 -56.34
N ARG A 376 -10.99 12.02 -56.63
CA ARG A 376 -9.81 12.20 -55.77
C ARG A 376 -10.18 12.63 -54.35
N ALA A 377 -11.16 13.52 -54.21
CA ALA A 377 -11.66 13.90 -52.89
C ALA A 377 -12.28 12.69 -52.16
N ALA A 378 -13.06 11.85 -52.83
CA ALA A 378 -13.64 10.64 -52.27
C ALA A 378 -12.57 9.59 -51.90
N GLU A 379 -11.51 9.44 -52.70
CA GLU A 379 -10.35 8.62 -52.38
C GLU A 379 -9.67 9.10 -51.08
N CYS A 380 -9.34 10.40 -50.96
CA CYS A 380 -8.76 10.96 -49.75
C CYS A 380 -9.68 10.85 -48.52
N TRP A 381 -11.01 10.96 -48.69
CA TRP A 381 -11.96 10.70 -47.60
C TRP A 381 -11.98 9.22 -47.19
N GLY A 382 -11.78 8.29 -48.13
CA GLY A 382 -11.65 6.86 -47.90
C GLY A 382 -10.38 6.49 -47.14
N GLU A 383 -9.22 7.01 -47.59
CA GLU A 383 -7.94 6.87 -46.91
C GLU A 383 -8.04 7.39 -45.46
N GLN A 384 -8.55 8.62 -45.28
CA GLN A 384 -8.72 9.21 -43.96
C GLN A 384 -9.76 8.48 -43.09
N ALA A 385 -10.70 7.74 -43.67
CA ALA A 385 -11.62 6.89 -42.92
C ALA A 385 -10.92 5.61 -42.41
N GLU A 386 -10.06 5.00 -43.22
CA GLU A 386 -9.25 3.85 -42.81
C GLU A 386 -8.13 4.23 -41.82
N GLU A 387 -7.50 5.41 -41.97
CA GLU A 387 -6.59 5.97 -40.95
C GLU A 387 -7.30 6.15 -39.59
N ARG A 388 -8.50 6.74 -39.58
CA ARG A 388 -9.32 6.89 -38.36
C ARG A 388 -9.69 5.53 -37.76
N LYS A 389 -9.99 4.53 -38.58
CA LYS A 389 -10.29 3.17 -38.14
C LYS A 389 -9.07 2.49 -37.51
N GLN A 390 -7.89 2.57 -38.14
CA GLN A 390 -6.63 2.07 -37.57
C GLN A 390 -6.27 2.79 -36.26
N MET A 391 -6.48 4.10 -36.17
CA MET A 391 -6.31 4.87 -34.94
C MET A 391 -7.26 4.40 -33.82
N LEU A 392 -8.54 4.12 -34.15
CA LEU A 392 -9.52 3.60 -33.19
C LEU A 392 -9.20 2.16 -32.75
N GLU A 393 -8.71 1.31 -33.66
CA GLU A 393 -8.25 -0.05 -33.34
C GLU A 393 -7.01 -0.03 -32.43
N SER A 394 -6.02 0.84 -32.70
CA SER A 394 -4.89 1.09 -31.79
C SER A 394 -5.37 1.61 -30.43
N MET A 395 -6.22 2.64 -30.39
CA MET A 395 -6.74 3.19 -29.13
C MET A 395 -7.57 2.17 -28.35
N GLN A 396 -8.25 1.23 -29.02
CA GLN A 396 -8.95 0.11 -28.38
C GLN A 396 -7.95 -0.91 -27.80
N SER A 397 -6.86 -1.22 -28.51
CA SER A 397 -5.76 -2.05 -28.01
C SER A 397 -5.11 -1.41 -26.78
N ASP A 398 -4.76 -0.12 -26.85
CA ASP A 398 -4.22 0.67 -25.75
C ASP A 398 -5.18 0.69 -24.57
N ARG A 399 -6.49 0.87 -24.81
CA ARG A 399 -7.51 0.82 -23.75
C ARG A 399 -7.58 -0.54 -23.06
N THR A 400 -7.41 -1.66 -23.77
CA THR A 400 -7.37 -2.99 -23.12
C THR A 400 -6.07 -3.19 -22.33
N THR A 401 -4.93 -2.72 -22.86
CA THR A 401 -3.62 -2.76 -22.19
C THR A 401 -3.61 -1.92 -20.91
N ILE A 402 -4.10 -0.68 -20.98
CA ILE A 402 -4.28 0.22 -19.84
C ILE A 402 -5.27 -0.37 -18.84
N SER A 403 -6.39 -0.94 -19.28
CA SER A 403 -7.36 -1.60 -18.38
C SER A 403 -6.74 -2.79 -17.63
N ARG A 404 -5.89 -3.58 -18.30
CA ARG A 404 -5.13 -4.68 -17.68
C ARG A 404 -4.13 -4.16 -16.65
N ALA A 405 -3.34 -3.16 -17.02
CA ALA A 405 -2.37 -2.53 -16.12
C ALA A 405 -3.04 -1.84 -14.92
N LEU A 406 -4.20 -1.20 -15.09
CA LEU A 406 -5.00 -0.63 -14.00
C LEU A 406 -5.55 -1.72 -13.07
N THR A 407 -5.94 -2.88 -13.63
CA THR A 407 -6.42 -4.03 -12.83
C THR A 407 -5.29 -4.68 -12.04
N GLN A 408 -4.10 -4.84 -12.63
CA GLN A 408 -2.90 -5.30 -11.91
C GLN A 408 -2.49 -4.29 -10.82
N ASN A 409 -2.43 -2.99 -11.12
CA ASN A 409 -2.16 -1.94 -10.13
C ASN A 409 -3.20 -1.89 -8.99
N ARG A 410 -4.46 -2.25 -9.28
CA ARG A 410 -5.49 -2.39 -8.25
C ARG A 410 -5.21 -3.60 -7.36
N LYS A 411 -4.95 -4.79 -7.94
CA LYS A 411 -4.60 -6.00 -7.18
C LYS A 411 -3.36 -5.79 -6.31
N LEU A 412 -2.32 -5.13 -6.83
CA LEU A 412 -1.11 -4.78 -6.06
C LEU A 412 -1.40 -3.84 -4.89
N LYS A 413 -2.34 -2.88 -5.04
CA LYS A 413 -2.78 -2.01 -3.94
C LYS A 413 -3.62 -2.76 -2.91
N GLU A 414 -4.45 -3.70 -3.34
CA GLU A 414 -5.24 -4.57 -2.47
C GLU A 414 -4.31 -5.50 -1.66
N GLN A 415 -3.32 -6.13 -2.29
CA GLN A 415 -2.27 -6.92 -1.61
C GLN A 415 -1.40 -6.07 -0.66
N LEU A 416 -1.05 -4.83 -1.03
CA LEU A 416 -0.30 -3.93 -0.14
C LEU A 416 -1.14 -3.54 1.08
N ALA A 417 -2.44 -3.30 0.91
CA ALA A 417 -3.35 -3.02 2.02
C ALA A 417 -3.54 -4.27 2.91
N GLU A 418 -3.63 -5.47 2.35
CA GLU A 418 -3.65 -6.74 3.10
C GLU A 418 -2.38 -6.93 3.92
N LEU A 419 -1.20 -6.65 3.35
CA LEU A 419 0.08 -6.73 4.05
C LEU A 419 0.19 -5.67 5.16
N GLN A 420 -0.25 -4.44 4.92
CA GLN A 420 -0.31 -3.38 5.93
C GLN A 420 -1.27 -3.73 7.08
N ASN A 421 -2.46 -4.26 6.77
CA ASN A 421 -3.42 -4.75 7.76
C ASN A 421 -2.85 -5.95 8.54
N GLY A 422 -2.13 -6.86 7.87
CA GLY A 422 -1.40 -7.96 8.49
C GLY A 422 -0.34 -7.47 9.47
N PHE A 423 0.47 -6.49 9.08
CA PHE A 423 1.48 -5.89 9.94
C PHE A 423 0.86 -5.15 11.14
N VAL A 424 -0.24 -4.43 10.96
CA VAL A 424 -0.97 -3.78 12.07
C VAL A 424 -1.56 -4.80 13.03
N ARG A 425 -2.18 -5.89 12.53
CA ARG A 425 -2.66 -7.00 13.38
C ARG A 425 -1.51 -7.64 14.17
N LEU A 426 -0.44 -8.06 13.50
CA LEU A 426 0.74 -8.63 14.15
C LEU A 426 1.38 -7.66 15.16
N SER A 427 1.39 -6.35 14.89
CA SER A 427 1.90 -5.34 15.84
C SER A 427 1.01 -5.23 17.09
N ASN A 428 -0.32 -5.29 16.92
CA ASN A 428 -1.27 -5.29 18.03
C ASN A 428 -1.21 -6.60 18.83
N GLU A 429 -1.16 -7.76 18.17
CA GLU A 429 -1.00 -9.08 18.78
C GLU A 429 0.31 -9.16 19.58
N ASN A 430 1.42 -8.66 19.03
CA ASN A 430 2.69 -8.55 19.76
C ASN A 430 2.60 -7.60 20.96
N MET A 431 1.86 -6.49 20.87
CA MET A 431 1.61 -5.58 21.99
C MET A 431 0.78 -6.25 23.09
N GLU A 432 -0.28 -6.97 22.73
CA GLU A 432 -1.14 -7.71 23.66
C GLU A 432 -0.38 -8.85 24.35
N ILE A 433 0.38 -9.65 23.59
CA ILE A 433 1.25 -10.71 24.13
C ILE A 433 2.33 -10.11 25.06
N THR A 434 2.93 -8.97 24.69
CA THR A 434 3.93 -8.29 25.54
C THR A 434 3.29 -7.75 26.83
N SER A 435 2.09 -7.21 26.75
CA SER A 435 1.32 -6.71 27.90
C SER A 435 0.92 -7.85 28.84
N ALA A 436 0.40 -8.96 28.31
CA ALA A 436 0.08 -10.17 29.05
C ALA A 436 1.32 -10.79 29.71
N LEU A 437 2.44 -10.85 28.99
CA LEU A 437 3.72 -11.29 29.55
C LEU A 437 4.17 -10.38 30.71
N HIS A 438 3.94 -9.06 30.62
CA HIS A 438 4.28 -8.13 31.69
C HIS A 438 3.37 -8.28 32.93
N SER A 439 2.07 -8.54 32.72
CA SER A 439 1.13 -8.81 33.83
C SER A 439 1.43 -10.15 34.51
N GLU A 440 1.73 -11.22 33.75
CA GLU A 440 2.17 -12.51 34.31
C GLU A 440 3.51 -12.38 35.04
N GLN A 441 4.46 -11.58 34.54
CA GLN A 441 5.69 -11.27 35.28
C GLN A 441 5.41 -10.49 36.58
N HIS A 442 4.38 -9.65 36.63
CA HIS A 442 3.95 -8.98 37.86
C HIS A 442 3.30 -9.97 38.84
N VAL A 443 2.37 -10.81 38.38
CA VAL A 443 1.76 -11.89 39.19
C VAL A 443 2.83 -12.83 39.75
N LYS A 444 3.82 -13.23 38.94
CA LYS A 444 4.97 -14.03 39.39
C LYS A 444 5.79 -13.35 40.49
N LYS A 445 6.00 -12.03 40.42
CA LYS A 445 6.68 -11.25 41.48
C LYS A 445 5.86 -11.21 42.78
N GLU A 446 4.55 -11.02 42.69
CA GLU A 446 3.67 -11.04 43.87
C GLU A 446 3.53 -12.43 44.49
N LEU A 447 3.49 -13.50 43.69
CA LEU A 447 3.55 -14.88 44.18
C LEU A 447 4.88 -15.18 44.87
N ALA A 448 6.01 -14.71 44.32
CA ALA A 448 7.32 -14.85 44.95
C ALA A 448 7.40 -14.12 46.32
N LYS A 449 6.86 -12.89 46.42
CA LYS A 449 6.73 -12.18 47.71
C LYS A 449 5.89 -12.97 48.72
N LYS A 450 4.71 -13.46 48.31
CA LYS A 450 3.82 -14.25 49.18
C LYS A 450 4.46 -15.55 49.64
N LEU A 451 5.21 -16.23 48.78
CA LEU A 451 5.96 -17.44 49.13
C LEU A 451 7.08 -17.12 50.13
N GLY A 452 7.80 -16.01 49.95
CA GLY A 452 8.76 -15.49 50.92
C GLY A 452 8.14 -15.22 52.29
N GLN A 453 6.99 -14.52 52.34
CA GLN A 453 6.27 -14.27 53.59
C GLN A 453 5.81 -15.57 54.26
N LEU A 454 5.27 -16.53 53.50
CA LEU A 454 4.89 -17.83 54.06
C LEU A 454 6.10 -18.62 54.59
N GLN A 455 7.27 -18.46 53.99
CA GLN A 455 8.51 -19.07 54.46
C GLN A 455 9.06 -18.40 55.73
N GLU A 456 8.93 -17.07 55.85
CA GLU A 456 9.24 -16.29 57.06
C GLU A 456 8.32 -16.68 58.22
N ASN A 457 7.00 -16.61 58.04
CA ASN A 457 6.00 -17.00 59.04
C ASN A 457 6.14 -18.48 59.49
N LEU A 458 6.60 -19.37 58.60
CA LEU A 458 6.89 -20.77 58.92
C LEU A 458 8.18 -20.91 59.75
N GLY A 459 9.13 -19.99 59.59
CA GLY A 459 10.29 -19.84 60.47
C GLY A 459 9.88 -19.37 61.88
N GLU A 460 9.12 -18.27 61.97
CA GLU A 460 8.60 -17.74 63.25
C GLU A 460 7.79 -18.80 64.02
N LEU A 461 6.96 -19.56 63.31
CA LEU A 461 6.15 -20.63 63.92
C LEU A 461 7.02 -21.80 64.40
N LYS A 462 8.11 -22.14 63.70
CA LYS A 462 9.08 -23.14 64.18
C LYS A 462 9.79 -22.68 65.44
N GLU A 463 10.32 -21.46 65.45
CA GLU A 463 10.97 -20.89 66.64
C GLU A 463 9.99 -20.86 67.83
N THR A 464 8.74 -20.45 67.59
CA THR A 464 7.67 -20.49 68.62
C THR A 464 7.41 -21.91 69.13
N VAL A 465 7.39 -22.92 68.26
CA VAL A 465 7.22 -24.33 68.64
C VAL A 465 8.44 -24.89 69.38
N GLU A 466 9.66 -24.50 69.01
CA GLU A 466 10.89 -24.88 69.70
C GLU A 466 10.95 -24.28 71.11
N VAL A 467 10.62 -23.00 71.27
CA VAL A 467 10.48 -22.34 72.58
C VAL A 467 9.40 -23.01 73.44
N LYS A 468 8.23 -23.32 72.86
CA LYS A 468 7.16 -24.03 73.60
C LYS A 468 7.49 -25.48 73.93
N SER A 469 8.31 -26.14 73.10
CA SER A 469 8.87 -27.46 73.40
C SER A 469 9.85 -27.39 74.58
N GLN A 470 10.68 -26.36 74.66
CA GLN A 470 11.59 -26.16 75.80
C GLN A 470 10.81 -25.84 77.09
N GLU A 471 9.84 -24.91 77.05
CA GLU A 471 8.96 -24.65 78.20
C GLU A 471 8.25 -25.92 78.71
N ALA A 472 7.78 -26.77 77.79
CA ALA A 472 7.14 -28.04 78.15
C ALA A 472 8.13 -29.05 78.77
N GLN A 473 9.38 -29.11 78.30
CA GLN A 473 10.44 -29.92 78.90
C GLN A 473 10.83 -29.42 80.29
N ASP A 474 10.91 -28.10 80.49
CA ASP A 474 11.25 -27.50 81.78
C ASP A 474 10.13 -27.74 82.81
N LEU A 475 8.87 -27.59 82.40
CA LEU A 475 7.70 -27.95 83.22
C LEU A 475 7.63 -29.46 83.52
N GLN A 476 8.02 -30.32 82.57
CA GLN A 476 8.14 -31.76 82.82
C GLN A 476 9.23 -32.06 83.86
N GLN A 477 10.41 -31.42 83.76
CA GLN A 477 11.46 -31.59 84.76
C GLN A 477 11.00 -31.14 86.16
N GLN A 478 10.25 -30.04 86.27
CA GLN A 478 9.65 -29.61 87.53
C GLN A 478 8.63 -30.64 88.07
N ARG A 479 7.74 -31.16 87.22
CA ARG A 479 6.80 -32.24 87.58
C ARG A 479 7.55 -33.45 88.16
N ASP A 480 8.64 -33.86 87.51
CA ASP A 480 9.39 -35.06 87.88
C ASP A 480 10.21 -34.84 89.18
N GLN A 481 10.66 -33.61 89.45
CA GLN A 481 11.20 -33.21 90.76
C GLN A 481 10.13 -33.29 91.87
N TYR A 482 8.94 -32.74 91.67
CA TYR A 482 7.83 -32.83 92.64
C TYR A 482 7.38 -34.28 92.86
N LEU A 483 7.36 -35.11 91.82
CA LEU A 483 7.07 -36.54 91.93
C LEU A 483 8.13 -37.27 92.77
N GLY A 484 9.42 -36.95 92.59
CA GLY A 484 10.50 -37.46 93.43
C GLY A 484 10.35 -37.08 94.91
N HIS A 485 10.00 -35.82 95.20
CA HIS A 485 9.71 -35.38 96.57
C HIS A 485 8.49 -36.08 97.18
N LEU A 486 7.43 -36.30 96.39
CA LEU A 486 6.24 -37.03 96.84
C LEU A 486 6.57 -38.51 97.12
N GLN A 487 7.39 -39.16 96.28
CA GLN A 487 7.87 -40.53 96.51
C GLN A 487 8.72 -40.64 97.79
N GLN A 488 9.61 -39.67 98.04
CA GLN A 488 10.36 -39.58 99.31
C GLN A 488 9.42 -39.48 100.52
N TYR A 489 8.37 -38.66 100.42
CA TYR A 489 7.37 -38.49 101.49
C TYR A 489 6.55 -39.77 101.74
N VAL A 490 6.12 -40.45 100.67
CA VAL A 490 5.42 -41.74 100.75
C VAL A 490 6.30 -42.82 101.38
N ALA A 491 7.58 -42.90 100.99
CA ALA A 491 8.53 -43.86 101.57
C ALA A 491 8.74 -43.63 103.08
N ALA A 492 8.88 -42.36 103.50
CA ALA A 492 8.99 -42.01 104.92
C ALA A 492 7.71 -42.38 105.71
N TYR A 493 6.53 -42.20 105.12
CA TYR A 493 5.27 -42.62 105.74
C TYR A 493 5.12 -44.14 105.82
N GLN A 494 5.60 -44.89 104.83
CA GLN A 494 5.65 -46.35 104.87
C GLN A 494 6.61 -46.87 105.94
N GLN A 495 7.78 -46.24 106.11
CA GLN A 495 8.70 -46.54 107.21
C GLN A 495 8.04 -46.28 108.57
N LEU A 496 7.43 -45.11 108.78
CA LEU A 496 6.72 -44.78 110.02
C LEU A 496 5.52 -45.72 110.30
N ALA A 497 4.87 -46.24 109.25
CA ALA A 497 3.81 -47.24 109.39
C ALA A 497 4.37 -48.60 109.84
N ALA A 498 5.50 -49.05 109.25
CA ALA A 498 6.17 -50.28 109.66
C ALA A 498 6.73 -50.20 111.10
N GLU A 499 7.26 -49.04 111.51
CA GLU A 499 7.67 -48.78 112.90
C GLU A 499 6.49 -48.86 113.87
N LYS A 500 5.34 -48.28 113.51
CA LYS A 500 4.10 -48.39 114.30
C LYS A 500 3.57 -49.80 114.39
N GLU A 501 3.63 -50.59 113.31
CA GLU A 501 3.29 -52.00 113.34
C GLU A 501 4.23 -52.79 114.26
N LEU A 502 5.54 -52.54 114.21
CA LEU A 502 6.53 -53.19 115.07
C LEU A 502 6.28 -52.85 116.54
N LEU A 503 6.03 -51.58 116.85
CA LEU A 503 5.68 -51.13 118.20
C LEU A 503 4.34 -51.73 118.68
N HIS A 504 3.35 -51.86 117.79
CA HIS A 504 2.08 -52.51 118.14
C HIS A 504 2.25 -54.01 118.39
N LYS A 505 3.06 -54.71 117.58
CA LYS A 505 3.44 -56.12 117.80
C LYS A 505 4.16 -56.30 119.14
N GLN A 506 5.06 -55.37 119.49
CA GLN A 506 5.76 -55.36 120.78
C GLN A 506 4.79 -55.08 121.95
N MET A 507 3.85 -54.15 121.78
CA MET A 507 2.80 -53.86 122.76
C MET A 507 1.89 -55.06 122.98
N VAL A 508 1.44 -55.74 121.93
CA VAL A 508 0.60 -56.96 122.03
C VAL A 508 1.34 -58.09 122.73
N LEU A 509 2.63 -58.30 122.46
CA LEU A 509 3.45 -59.27 123.19
C LEU A 509 3.57 -58.89 124.67
N GLN A 510 3.71 -57.61 124.99
CA GLN A 510 3.73 -57.13 126.37
C GLN A 510 2.36 -57.27 127.05
N THR A 511 1.25 -57.09 126.34
CA THR A 511 -0.10 -57.39 126.83
C THR A 511 -0.23 -58.89 127.12
N GLN A 512 0.21 -59.77 126.22
CA GLN A 512 0.16 -61.22 126.43
C GLN A 512 0.97 -61.67 127.67
N LEU A 513 2.14 -61.08 127.90
CA LEU A 513 2.93 -61.31 129.13
C LEU A 513 2.21 -60.80 130.40
N VAL A 514 1.48 -59.68 130.30
CA VAL A 514 0.66 -59.15 131.40
C VAL A 514 -0.60 -60.00 131.62
N ASP A 515 -1.22 -60.54 130.56
CA ASP A 515 -2.37 -61.45 130.64
C ASP A 515 -1.97 -62.81 131.21
N GLN A 516 -0.74 -63.30 130.94
CA GLN A 516 -0.14 -64.47 131.59
C GLN A 516 0.05 -64.23 133.09
N LEU A 517 0.73 -63.15 133.48
CA LEU A 517 0.89 -62.75 134.89
C LEU A 517 -0.46 -62.52 135.60
N GLN A 518 -1.48 -62.02 134.91
CA GLN A 518 -2.84 -61.91 135.45
C GLN A 518 -3.57 -63.25 135.53
N HIS A 519 -3.29 -64.20 134.63
CA HIS A 519 -3.83 -65.55 134.73
C HIS A 519 -3.21 -66.30 135.90
N GLU A 520 -1.90 -66.16 136.11
CA GLU A 520 -1.16 -66.68 137.27
C GLU A 520 -1.68 -66.08 138.59
N ASP A 521 -1.80 -64.75 138.69
CA ASP A 521 -2.40 -64.06 139.85
C ASP A 521 -3.88 -64.46 140.04
N MET A 522 -4.66 -64.62 138.97
CA MET A 522 -6.04 -65.10 139.06
C MET A 522 -6.12 -66.57 139.47
N GLN A 523 -5.17 -67.42 139.06
CA GLN A 523 -5.10 -68.83 139.44
C GLN A 523 -4.72 -68.96 140.92
N GLY A 524 -3.79 -68.12 141.40
CA GLY A 524 -3.49 -67.96 142.83
C GLY A 524 -4.70 -67.46 143.63
N ARG A 525 -5.40 -66.43 143.16
CA ARG A 525 -6.66 -65.95 143.76
C ARG A 525 -7.75 -67.02 143.76
N MET A 526 -7.87 -67.81 142.70
CA MET A 526 -8.85 -68.89 142.61
C MET A 526 -8.54 -70.01 143.61
N ALA A 527 -7.26 -70.35 143.83
CA ALA A 527 -6.87 -71.29 144.89
C ALA A 527 -7.21 -70.75 146.30
N VAL A 528 -6.98 -69.45 146.53
CA VAL A 528 -7.39 -68.77 147.77
C VAL A 528 -8.92 -68.74 147.90
N GLU A 529 -9.65 -68.51 146.81
CA GLU A 529 -11.12 -68.43 146.81
C GLU A 529 -11.80 -69.81 146.87
N THR A 530 -11.16 -70.90 146.40
CA THR A 530 -11.65 -72.27 146.68
C THR A 530 -11.42 -72.66 148.13
N ALA A 531 -10.27 -72.34 148.73
CA ALA A 531 -10.11 -72.42 150.19
C ALA A 531 -11.14 -71.54 150.93
N ARG A 532 -11.50 -70.39 150.34
CA ARG A 532 -12.59 -69.52 150.82
C ARG A 532 -13.99 -70.11 150.61
N GLN A 533 -14.20 -71.03 149.66
CA GLN A 533 -15.44 -71.76 149.42
C GLN A 533 -15.56 -73.05 150.24
N GLU A 534 -14.46 -73.74 150.55
CA GLU A 534 -14.48 -74.84 151.53
C GLU A 534 -14.77 -74.28 152.93
N LEU A 535 -14.19 -73.11 153.25
CA LEU A 535 -14.73 -72.19 154.25
C LEU A 535 -16.23 -71.99 154.02
N GLN A 536 -16.67 -71.48 152.86
CA GLN A 536 -18.08 -71.11 152.61
C GLN A 536 -19.10 -72.27 152.50
N GLU A 537 -18.66 -73.53 152.55
CA GLU A 537 -19.49 -74.71 152.73
C GLU A 537 -19.41 -75.32 154.12
N ALA A 538 -18.28 -75.16 154.82
CA ALA A 538 -18.22 -75.35 156.27
C ALA A 538 -19.13 -74.34 156.97
N GLN A 539 -19.10 -73.06 156.52
CA GLN A 539 -20.18 -72.44 155.74
C GLN A 539 -21.59 -72.84 156.18
N GLY A 540 -22.48 -73.10 155.21
CA GLY A 540 -23.93 -73.31 155.43
C GLY A 540 -24.38 -74.47 156.33
N ARG A 541 -23.49 -75.15 157.05
CA ARG A 541 -23.83 -76.28 157.94
C ARG A 541 -24.38 -75.82 159.30
N LEU A 542 -24.11 -74.58 159.72
CA LEU A 542 -24.31 -74.12 161.10
C LEU A 542 -25.62 -73.35 161.31
N GLU A 543 -25.93 -72.41 160.42
CA GLU A 543 -27.08 -71.49 160.54
C GLU A 543 -28.30 -71.98 159.75
N ALA A 544 -28.15 -72.79 158.70
CA ALA A 544 -29.29 -73.41 158.00
C ALA A 544 -30.10 -74.34 158.93
N ALA A 545 -29.42 -74.95 159.91
CA ALA A 545 -30.03 -75.69 161.02
C ALA A 545 -30.69 -74.78 162.10
N ASN A 546 -30.70 -73.47 161.91
CA ASN A 546 -30.79 -72.49 163.00
C ASN A 546 -31.69 -71.26 162.72
N GLN A 547 -31.79 -70.77 161.47
CA GLN A 547 -32.57 -69.56 161.12
C GLN A 547 -33.94 -69.81 160.47
N HIS A 548 -34.22 -71.02 159.97
CA HIS A 548 -35.62 -71.46 159.73
C HIS A 548 -36.07 -72.68 160.52
N ASN A 549 -35.15 -73.24 161.28
CA ASN A 549 -35.47 -73.63 162.64
C ASN A 549 -36.05 -72.39 163.37
N GLN A 550 -37.19 -72.56 164.04
CA GLN A 550 -37.86 -71.56 164.89
C GLN A 550 -38.40 -70.25 164.26
N GLN A 551 -39.62 -69.88 164.71
CA GLN A 551 -40.12 -68.53 165.01
C GLN A 551 -40.29 -67.51 163.86
N LEU A 552 -39.40 -67.40 162.88
CA LEU A 552 -39.74 -66.80 161.57
C LEU A 552 -40.40 -67.81 160.62
N GLN A 553 -40.39 -69.09 161.01
CA GLN A 553 -41.53 -70.01 160.93
C GLN A 553 -42.76 -69.42 160.24
N ALA A 554 -43.05 -69.95 159.05
CA ALA A 554 -44.34 -69.92 158.36
C ALA A 554 -45.50 -69.56 159.32
N GLN A 555 -46.05 -68.35 159.26
CA GLN A 555 -46.33 -67.58 158.04
C GLN A 555 -45.23 -66.68 157.42
N LEU A 556 -43.90 -66.74 157.72
CA LEU A 556 -42.89 -66.03 156.87
C LEU A 556 -41.40 -66.55 156.72
N THR A 557 -41.16 -67.86 156.51
CA THR A 557 -40.25 -68.45 155.46
C THR A 557 -38.67 -68.26 155.38
N LEU A 558 -37.87 -69.36 155.50
CA LEU A 558 -36.49 -69.80 154.97
C LEU A 558 -35.02 -69.30 155.43
N MET A 559 -33.99 -70.22 155.33
CA MET A 559 -32.46 -70.15 155.09
C MET A 559 -31.29 -69.82 156.16
N ALA A 560 -29.93 -70.05 155.88
CA ALA A 560 -28.62 -69.38 156.39
C ALA A 560 -27.16 -70.12 156.46
N VAL A 561 -26.08 -69.63 157.18
CA VAL A 561 -24.51 -69.74 157.09
C VAL A 561 -23.58 -70.61 158.15
N PRO A 562 -22.43 -70.23 158.87
CA PRO A 562 -20.85 -70.36 158.74
C PRO A 562 -19.86 -71.52 159.37
N GLY A 563 -18.47 -71.81 159.22
CA GLY A 563 -17.08 -71.45 158.58
C GLY A 563 -15.82 -72.46 158.83
N GLU A 564 -14.45 -72.44 158.51
CA GLU A 564 -13.30 -71.61 157.85
C GLU A 564 -11.77 -72.20 157.71
N GLY A 565 -10.86 -71.94 156.66
CA GLY A 565 -9.29 -71.79 156.72
C GLY A 565 -8.09 -72.48 155.83
N THR A 566 -6.96 -71.75 155.40
CA THR A 566 -5.40 -72.03 155.18
C THR A 566 -4.52 -72.48 153.91
N GLU A 567 -3.26 -71.91 153.74
CA GLU A 567 -1.87 -72.28 153.16
C GLU A 567 -1.57 -73.06 151.79
N LEU A 568 -0.35 -73.24 151.20
CA LEU A 568 0.91 -72.46 150.80
C LEU A 568 1.91 -73.37 149.97
N ASP A 569 2.63 -72.82 148.94
CA ASP A 569 3.94 -73.19 148.28
C ASP A 569 4.31 -74.68 147.90
N ILE A 570 5.32 -75.04 147.08
CA ILE A 570 6.51 -74.36 146.48
C ILE A 570 6.66 -74.68 144.97
N GLU A 571 7.21 -73.72 144.24
CA GLU A 571 7.66 -73.65 142.84
C GLU A 571 8.58 -74.86 142.43
N ASP A 572 8.72 -75.33 141.17
CA ASP A 572 8.76 -74.69 139.84
C ASP A 572 9.87 -73.62 139.69
N GLU A 573 10.32 -73.22 138.49
CA GLU A 573 10.09 -73.79 137.16
C GLU A 573 11.45 -74.04 136.43
N ASP A 574 11.28 -74.46 135.18
CA ASP A 574 12.21 -75.01 134.21
C ASP A 574 13.31 -74.04 133.69
N LYS A 575 14.16 -74.42 132.71
CA LYS A 575 13.97 -74.18 131.26
C LYS A 575 12.97 -73.03 130.92
N ALA A 576 13.13 -72.26 129.85
CA ALA A 576 13.95 -72.46 128.66
C ALA A 576 14.55 -71.13 128.19
N GLY A 577 15.61 -71.09 127.38
CA GLY A 577 16.13 -72.18 126.56
C GLY A 577 15.46 -72.30 125.19
N GLU A 578 14.50 -71.43 124.84
CA GLU A 578 13.86 -71.45 123.51
C GLU A 578 13.91 -70.12 122.74
N ALA A 579 15.13 -69.86 122.28
CA ALA A 579 15.54 -69.07 121.12
C ALA A 579 14.51 -68.59 120.05
N PRO A 580 13.83 -69.46 119.25
CA PRO A 580 14.17 -69.43 117.82
C PRO A 580 13.13 -68.82 116.87
N ARG A 581 13.17 -67.48 116.68
CA ARG A 581 12.56 -66.79 115.52
C ARG A 581 11.02 -67.05 115.50
N PRO A 582 10.30 -67.38 114.38
CA PRO A 582 10.44 -67.06 112.95
C PRO A 582 9.10 -66.53 112.34
N LYS A 583 8.97 -66.61 111.00
CA LYS A 583 7.72 -66.61 110.20
C LYS A 583 7.04 -65.26 109.92
N LEU A 584 7.35 -64.71 108.74
CA LEU A 584 6.52 -64.94 107.54
C LEU A 584 7.48 -65.46 106.45
N SER A 585 7.29 -66.52 105.66
CA SER A 585 6.11 -67.34 105.27
C SER A 585 5.19 -66.71 104.22
N VAL A 586 4.72 -67.56 103.28
CA VAL A 586 3.81 -67.33 102.13
C VAL A 586 4.51 -67.08 100.77
N PRO A 587 4.30 -67.95 99.75
CA PRO A 587 4.03 -69.40 99.80
C PRO A 587 4.90 -70.22 98.79
N GLU A 588 4.72 -71.55 98.80
CA GLU A 588 4.99 -72.57 97.74
C GLU A 588 6.27 -72.43 96.85
N GLU A 589 7.23 -73.36 96.86
CA GLU A 589 7.14 -74.79 96.42
C GLU A 589 6.73 -74.93 94.94
N LEU A 590 7.54 -75.62 94.10
CA LEU A 590 7.37 -77.03 93.73
C LEU A 590 5.88 -77.39 93.48
N ASP A 591 5.45 -77.82 92.28
CA ASP A 591 6.21 -78.27 91.11
C ASP A 591 5.44 -78.04 89.80
N SER A 592 6.15 -77.69 88.73
CA SER A 592 6.19 -78.53 87.53
C SER A 592 7.12 -77.96 86.46
N ARG A 593 7.75 -78.87 85.71
CA ARG A 593 8.37 -78.54 84.40
C ARG A 593 7.31 -78.13 83.37
N GLU A 594 6.06 -78.50 83.60
CA GLU A 594 4.92 -78.29 82.70
C GLU A 594 4.42 -76.84 82.73
N ALA A 595 4.29 -76.17 83.87
CA ALA A 595 3.84 -74.77 83.92
C ALA A 595 4.72 -73.80 83.10
N VAL A 596 6.05 -73.98 83.14
CA VAL A 596 6.98 -73.21 82.31
C VAL A 596 6.83 -73.58 80.82
N VAL A 597 6.57 -74.85 80.51
CA VAL A 597 6.33 -75.34 79.15
C VAL A 597 4.97 -74.86 78.60
N GLU A 598 3.92 -74.73 79.41
CA GLU A 598 2.63 -74.16 78.99
C GLU A 598 2.75 -72.67 78.65
N PHE A 599 3.53 -71.91 79.42
CA PHE A 599 3.84 -70.52 79.09
C PHE A 599 4.59 -70.41 77.75
N PHE A 600 5.62 -71.24 77.51
CA PHE A 600 6.32 -71.24 76.23
C PHE A 600 5.48 -71.79 75.07
N ASN A 601 4.62 -72.79 75.29
CA ASN A 601 3.75 -73.35 74.25
C ASN A 601 2.64 -72.37 73.84
N SER A 602 2.03 -71.65 74.79
CA SER A 602 1.04 -70.62 74.50
C SER A 602 1.66 -69.41 73.79
N ALA A 603 2.88 -69.01 74.18
CA ALA A 603 3.66 -68.02 73.44
C ALA A 603 4.02 -68.50 72.02
N LEU A 604 4.38 -69.78 71.83
CA LEU A 604 4.63 -70.36 70.51
C LEU A 604 3.38 -70.35 69.63
N ALA A 605 2.24 -70.80 70.16
CA ALA A 605 0.97 -70.85 69.42
C ALA A 605 0.54 -69.44 68.97
N SER A 606 0.69 -68.43 69.83
CA SER A 606 0.44 -67.02 69.47
C SER A 606 1.39 -66.53 68.36
N ALA A 607 2.67 -66.89 68.41
CA ALA A 607 3.65 -66.54 67.38
C ALA A 607 3.38 -67.27 66.04
N GLU A 608 2.92 -68.52 66.08
CA GLU A 608 2.52 -69.28 64.89
C GLU A 608 1.24 -68.74 64.25
N GLU A 609 0.26 -68.29 65.04
CA GLU A 609 -0.97 -67.68 64.53
C GLU A 609 -0.70 -66.34 63.83
N GLU A 610 0.13 -65.47 64.42
CA GLU A 610 0.58 -64.24 63.75
C GLU A 610 1.47 -64.53 62.54
N GLN A 611 2.34 -65.55 62.58
CA GLN A 611 3.08 -65.98 61.39
C GLN A 611 2.13 -66.49 60.27
N ALA A 612 1.01 -67.14 60.63
CA ALA A 612 -0.02 -67.57 59.69
C ALA A 612 -0.91 -66.41 59.19
N ARG A 613 -1.03 -65.32 59.96
CA ARG A 613 -1.69 -64.06 59.59
C ARG A 613 -0.86 -63.27 58.58
N LEU A 614 0.39 -62.98 58.91
CA LEU A 614 1.35 -62.32 58.02
C LEU A 614 1.56 -63.09 56.71
N ARG A 615 1.52 -64.43 56.73
CA ARG A 615 1.55 -65.26 55.51
C ARG A 615 0.29 -65.14 54.63
N ARG A 616 -0.88 -64.79 55.20
CA ARG A 616 -2.09 -64.47 54.42
C ARG A 616 -1.99 -63.08 53.81
N GLU A 617 -1.59 -62.09 54.60
CA GLU A 617 -1.43 -60.70 54.15
C GLU A 617 -0.36 -60.59 53.05
N LEU A 618 0.77 -61.29 53.16
CA LEU A 618 1.80 -61.36 52.11
C LEU A 618 1.31 -62.04 50.82
N LYS A 619 0.43 -63.06 50.92
CA LYS A 619 -0.20 -63.67 49.74
C LYS A 619 -1.16 -62.69 49.06
N GLU A 620 -1.96 -61.95 49.84
CA GLU A 620 -2.88 -60.95 49.29
C GLU A 620 -2.13 -59.77 48.67
N GLN A 621 -1.07 -59.27 49.31
CA GLN A 621 -0.20 -58.24 48.76
C GLN A 621 0.43 -58.71 47.43
N LYS A 622 0.96 -59.94 47.36
CA LYS A 622 1.47 -60.51 46.11
C LYS A 622 0.39 -60.58 45.02
N LEU A 623 -0.84 -60.96 45.37
CA LEU A 623 -1.95 -61.01 44.41
C LEU A 623 -2.36 -59.61 43.92
N ARG A 624 -2.32 -58.59 44.80
CA ARG A 624 -2.52 -57.18 44.42
C ARG A 624 -1.39 -56.68 43.51
N CYS A 625 -0.13 -57.00 43.81
CA CYS A 625 1.03 -56.66 42.97
C CYS A 625 1.00 -57.37 41.61
N GLN A 626 0.56 -58.63 41.53
CA GLN A 626 0.39 -59.33 40.24
C GLN A 626 -0.69 -58.67 39.38
N ARG A 627 -1.83 -58.27 39.96
CA ARG A 627 -2.88 -57.53 39.23
C ARG A 627 -2.37 -56.18 38.71
N LEU A 628 -1.52 -55.48 39.47
CA LEU A 628 -0.86 -54.25 39.02
C LEU A 628 0.19 -54.52 37.93
N ALA A 629 0.97 -55.60 38.02
CA ALA A 629 1.93 -55.97 36.99
C ALA A 629 1.27 -56.28 35.64
N HIS A 630 0.08 -56.92 35.64
CA HIS A 630 -0.72 -57.15 34.44
C HIS A 630 -1.35 -55.88 33.83
N LEU A 631 -1.25 -54.71 34.48
CA LEU A 631 -1.76 -53.43 33.99
C LEU A 631 -0.68 -52.49 33.42
N VAL A 632 0.62 -52.85 33.49
CA VAL A 632 1.74 -51.93 33.19
C VAL A 632 2.84 -52.61 32.35
N ALA A 633 2.45 -53.36 31.31
CA ALA A 633 3.38 -53.98 30.36
C ALA A 633 2.82 -53.95 28.91
N PRO A 634 3.44 -53.21 27.96
CA PRO A 634 2.94 -53.07 26.59
C PRO A 634 3.74 -53.86 25.52
N ALA A 635 3.04 -54.13 24.40
CA ALA A 635 3.52 -54.39 23.03
C ALA A 635 4.32 -55.69 22.69
N GLN A 636 3.95 -56.25 21.51
CA GLN A 636 4.73 -57.17 20.64
C GLN A 636 5.08 -58.56 21.26
N ASP A 637 5.13 -59.68 20.55
CA ASP A 637 5.12 -59.99 19.11
C ASP A 637 4.54 -61.42 18.89
N GLY A 638 4.43 -61.92 17.66
CA GLY A 638 4.30 -63.37 17.38
C GLY A 638 3.11 -63.79 16.50
N VAL A 639 3.40 -64.05 15.22
CA VAL A 639 2.49 -64.66 14.22
C VAL A 639 2.56 -66.19 14.31
N GLU A 640 1.43 -66.91 14.18
CA GLU A 640 1.33 -68.06 13.24
C GLU A 640 -0.05 -68.73 13.07
N LYS A 641 -0.17 -69.39 11.91
CA LYS A 641 -1.09 -70.45 11.46
C LYS A 641 -2.55 -70.15 11.07
N GLU A 642 -2.83 -70.62 9.86
CA GLU A 642 -4.10 -70.67 9.14
C GLU A 642 -5.01 -71.83 9.61
N ALA A 643 -6.16 -71.96 8.95
CA ALA A 643 -7.20 -72.96 9.17
C ALA A 643 -6.75 -74.42 8.96
N PRO A 644 -7.60 -75.41 9.30
CA PRO A 644 -8.50 -75.89 8.24
C PRO A 644 -9.96 -76.14 8.67
N ALA A 645 -10.86 -76.17 7.68
CA ALA A 645 -12.18 -76.80 7.73
C ALA A 645 -12.03 -78.35 7.55
N PRO A 646 -13.06 -79.25 7.61
CA PRO A 646 -14.46 -79.01 7.20
C PRO A 646 -15.62 -79.77 7.92
N GLY A 647 -16.85 -79.28 7.72
CA GLY A 647 -17.93 -80.08 7.09
C GLY A 647 -18.88 -80.98 7.92
N THR A 648 -20.00 -81.31 7.24
CA THR A 648 -20.91 -82.46 7.45
C THR A 648 -22.16 -82.28 8.34
N GLU A 649 -23.29 -82.04 7.66
CA GLU A 649 -24.64 -82.66 7.79
C GLU A 649 -25.28 -82.97 9.18
N GLY A 650 -26.57 -82.60 9.32
CA GLY A 650 -27.48 -83.07 10.39
C GLY A 650 -28.88 -82.45 10.25
N ASP A 651 -29.95 -83.27 10.26
CA ASP A 651 -31.28 -82.88 9.74
C ASP A 651 -32.44 -83.06 10.76
N SER A 652 -33.33 -82.05 10.77
CA SER A 652 -34.78 -82.06 11.10
C SER A 652 -35.39 -82.44 12.47
N VAL A 653 -36.61 -81.88 12.67
CA VAL A 653 -37.71 -82.23 13.60
C VAL A 653 -37.72 -81.72 15.06
N SER A 654 -38.20 -80.47 15.21
CA SER A 654 -39.33 -80.01 16.05
C SER A 654 -39.82 -80.79 17.31
N ALA A 655 -39.79 -80.11 18.47
CA ALA A 655 -40.85 -80.14 19.48
C ALA A 655 -40.85 -78.83 20.32
N PRO A 656 -42.00 -78.23 20.71
CA PRO A 656 -42.04 -76.93 21.38
C PRO A 656 -42.09 -77.02 22.92
N GLY A 657 -41.36 -76.14 23.62
CA GLY A 657 -41.40 -76.08 25.09
C GLY A 657 -40.64 -74.92 25.74
N THR A 658 -41.35 -73.81 26.00
CA THR A 658 -41.12 -72.88 27.11
C THR A 658 -39.73 -72.21 27.29
N GLY A 659 -39.61 -70.99 26.72
CA GLY A 659 -39.03 -69.85 27.43
C GLY A 659 -37.52 -69.60 27.32
N GLY A 660 -37.15 -68.33 27.10
CA GLY A 660 -35.79 -67.83 27.26
C GLY A 660 -34.90 -67.97 26.03
N ASP A 661 -35.14 -67.16 24.99
CA ASP A 661 -34.17 -66.94 23.92
C ASP A 661 -33.00 -66.08 24.45
N SER A 662 -32.13 -66.70 25.23
CA SER A 662 -30.89 -66.13 25.74
C SER A 662 -29.73 -66.68 24.92
N VAL A 663 -29.31 -65.89 23.94
CA VAL A 663 -28.05 -66.10 23.19
C VAL A 663 -26.93 -66.48 24.16
N PRO A 664 -26.20 -67.58 23.94
CA PRO A 664 -25.14 -68.01 24.85
C PRO A 664 -24.17 -66.87 25.19
N VAL A 665 -23.84 -66.71 26.47
CA VAL A 665 -22.98 -65.61 26.94
C VAL A 665 -21.64 -65.60 26.20
N GLU A 666 -21.13 -66.78 25.84
CA GLU A 666 -19.91 -66.98 25.05
C GLU A 666 -20.04 -66.45 23.60
N THR A 667 -21.17 -66.67 22.93
CA THR A 667 -21.38 -66.15 21.56
C THR A 667 -21.71 -64.66 21.57
N HIS A 668 -22.38 -64.15 22.61
CA HIS A 668 -22.54 -62.71 22.82
C HIS A 668 -21.20 -62.03 23.10
N GLN A 669 -20.33 -62.61 23.93
CA GLN A 669 -18.97 -62.10 24.16
C GLN A 669 -18.07 -62.19 22.92
N ALA A 670 -18.16 -63.28 22.15
CA ALA A 670 -17.42 -63.40 20.88
C ALA A 670 -17.88 -62.35 19.86
N LEU A 671 -19.19 -62.08 19.78
CA LEU A 671 -19.75 -61.02 18.94
C LEU A 671 -19.35 -59.62 19.44
N GLN A 672 -19.33 -59.40 20.75
CA GLN A 672 -18.85 -58.14 21.35
C GLN A 672 -17.38 -57.90 21.01
N VAL A 673 -16.49 -58.88 21.20
CA VAL A 673 -15.06 -58.76 20.85
C VAL A 673 -14.84 -58.59 19.35
N ALA A 674 -15.70 -59.16 18.49
CA ALA A 674 -15.69 -58.91 17.06
C ALA A 674 -16.14 -57.48 16.72
N MET A 675 -17.18 -56.97 17.39
CA MET A 675 -17.65 -55.59 17.28
C MET A 675 -16.61 -54.58 17.76
N ASP A 676 -15.98 -54.80 18.91
CA ASP A 676 -14.96 -53.91 19.48
C ASP A 676 -13.74 -53.82 18.53
N LYS A 677 -13.34 -54.95 17.92
CA LYS A 677 -12.28 -54.98 16.89
C LYS A 677 -12.69 -54.28 15.60
N LEU A 678 -13.95 -54.42 15.17
CA LEU A 678 -14.48 -53.74 14.00
C LEU A 678 -14.58 -52.22 14.23
N GLN A 679 -15.02 -51.81 15.42
CA GLN A 679 -15.10 -50.41 15.85
C GLN A 679 -13.70 -49.79 15.98
N GLY A 680 -12.71 -50.53 16.51
CA GLY A 680 -11.30 -50.14 16.52
C GLY A 680 -10.79 -49.86 15.11
N ARG A 681 -10.88 -50.85 14.21
CA ARG A 681 -10.48 -50.68 12.79
C ARG A 681 -11.25 -49.59 12.04
N PHE A 682 -12.53 -49.42 12.33
CA PHE A 682 -13.32 -48.33 11.72
C PHE A 682 -12.85 -46.96 12.22
N THR A 683 -12.46 -46.85 13.50
CA THR A 683 -11.90 -45.62 14.08
C THR A 683 -10.51 -45.33 13.51
N GLU A 684 -9.64 -46.34 13.42
CA GLU A 684 -8.31 -46.25 12.79
C GLU A 684 -8.42 -45.81 11.32
N LEU A 685 -9.28 -46.45 10.52
CA LEU A 685 -9.46 -46.13 9.09
C LEU A 685 -10.15 -44.77 8.89
N MET A 686 -11.04 -44.36 9.79
CA MET A 686 -11.60 -43.00 9.78
C MET A 686 -10.56 -41.95 10.14
N GLN A 687 -9.63 -42.22 11.06
CA GLN A 687 -8.50 -41.33 11.34
C GLN A 687 -7.56 -41.25 10.16
N GLU A 688 -7.12 -42.38 9.58
CA GLU A 688 -6.29 -42.43 8.38
C GLU A 688 -6.94 -41.66 7.21
N LYS A 689 -8.27 -41.73 7.07
CA LYS A 689 -9.03 -40.94 6.09
C LYS A 689 -9.03 -39.43 6.37
N VAL A 690 -9.02 -39.00 7.63
CA VAL A 690 -8.86 -37.58 8.01
C VAL A 690 -7.44 -37.14 7.71
N ASP A 691 -6.43 -37.88 8.17
CA ASP A 691 -5.00 -37.58 7.94
C ASP A 691 -4.68 -37.49 6.43
N LEU A 692 -5.22 -38.41 5.62
CA LEU A 692 -5.11 -38.39 4.16
C LEU A 692 -5.84 -37.20 3.53
N LYS A 693 -6.99 -36.78 4.07
CA LYS A 693 -7.73 -35.61 3.58
C LYS A 693 -6.98 -34.32 3.88
N GLU A 694 -6.47 -34.14 5.09
CA GLU A 694 -5.62 -33.00 5.46
C GLU A 694 -4.38 -32.94 4.55
N ARG A 695 -3.76 -34.10 4.28
CA ARG A 695 -2.59 -34.21 3.40
C ARG A 695 -2.90 -33.95 1.92
N VAL A 696 -4.13 -34.19 1.46
CA VAL A 696 -4.61 -33.75 0.14
C VAL A 696 -4.81 -32.23 0.13
N GLU A 697 -5.42 -31.66 1.17
CA GLU A 697 -5.63 -30.21 1.28
C GLU A 697 -4.30 -29.43 1.37
N GLU A 698 -3.28 -29.98 2.05
CA GLU A 698 -1.89 -29.46 1.99
C GLU A 698 -1.30 -29.50 0.56
N LEU A 699 -1.52 -30.58 -0.18
CA LEU A 699 -0.99 -30.74 -1.54
C LEU A 699 -1.71 -29.83 -2.54
N GLU A 700 -3.03 -29.65 -2.41
CA GLU A 700 -3.81 -28.69 -3.18
C GLU A 700 -3.32 -27.25 -2.93
N HIS A 701 -3.09 -26.86 -1.67
CA HIS A 701 -2.51 -25.57 -1.34
C HIS A 701 -1.12 -25.38 -1.99
N ARG A 702 -0.24 -26.40 -1.95
CA ARG A 702 1.08 -26.34 -2.61
C ARG A 702 0.97 -26.26 -4.13
N CYS A 703 0.02 -26.96 -4.75
CA CYS A 703 -0.24 -26.86 -6.19
C CYS A 703 -0.74 -25.46 -6.58
N ILE A 704 -1.62 -24.84 -5.77
CA ILE A 704 -2.09 -23.46 -5.98
C ILE A 704 -0.91 -22.48 -5.86
N GLN A 705 -0.04 -22.64 -4.84
CA GLN A 705 1.14 -21.80 -4.68
C GLN A 705 2.11 -21.94 -5.87
N LEU A 706 2.45 -23.17 -6.27
CA LEU A 706 3.34 -23.45 -7.41
C LEU A 706 2.76 -22.96 -8.74
N SER A 707 1.43 -22.97 -8.90
CA SER A 707 0.76 -22.32 -10.04
C SER A 707 1.00 -20.81 -10.03
N GLY A 708 0.78 -20.13 -8.90
CA GLY A 708 1.03 -18.69 -8.78
C GLY A 708 2.49 -18.29 -8.96
N GLU A 709 3.44 -19.12 -8.50
CA GLU A 709 4.87 -18.95 -8.76
C GLU A 709 5.20 -19.13 -10.25
N THR A 710 4.58 -20.12 -10.92
CA THR A 710 4.73 -20.35 -12.37
C THR A 710 4.14 -19.21 -13.20
N ASP A 711 2.97 -18.69 -12.82
CA ASP A 711 2.35 -17.52 -13.44
C ASP A 711 3.24 -16.28 -13.29
N THR A 712 3.84 -16.08 -12.11
CA THR A 712 4.77 -14.98 -11.82
C THR A 712 6.05 -15.08 -12.67
N ILE A 713 6.59 -16.30 -12.85
CA ILE A 713 7.71 -16.57 -13.77
C ILE A 713 7.30 -16.27 -15.22
N GLY A 714 6.05 -16.60 -15.61
CA GLY A 714 5.46 -16.24 -16.90
C GLY A 714 5.38 -14.74 -17.13
N GLU A 715 4.90 -13.97 -16.15
CA GLU A 715 4.88 -12.50 -16.19
C GLU A 715 6.31 -11.92 -16.30
N TYR A 716 7.28 -12.46 -15.56
CA TYR A 716 8.69 -12.03 -15.67
C TYR A 716 9.30 -12.31 -17.05
N ILE A 717 9.01 -13.48 -17.64
CA ILE A 717 9.42 -13.81 -19.01
C ILE A 717 8.79 -12.84 -20.03
N ALA A 718 7.50 -12.51 -19.88
CA ALA A 718 6.80 -11.57 -20.75
C ALA A 718 7.38 -10.14 -20.63
N LEU A 719 7.65 -9.68 -19.40
CA LEU A 719 8.31 -8.39 -19.14
C LEU A 719 9.72 -8.35 -19.77
N TYR A 720 10.52 -9.41 -19.62
CA TYR A 720 11.85 -9.47 -20.22
C TYR A 720 11.82 -9.51 -21.75
N GLN A 721 10.83 -10.20 -22.35
CA GLN A 721 10.60 -10.17 -23.80
C GLN A 721 10.19 -8.77 -24.29
N SER A 722 9.30 -8.08 -23.57
CA SER A 722 8.88 -6.71 -23.87
C SER A 722 10.05 -5.72 -23.76
N GLN A 723 10.82 -5.78 -22.66
CA GLN A 723 12.02 -4.95 -22.47
C GLN A 723 13.07 -5.20 -23.56
N ARG A 724 13.27 -6.46 -23.97
CA ARG A 724 14.17 -6.82 -25.08
C ARG A 724 13.65 -6.32 -26.45
N ALA A 725 12.33 -6.26 -26.64
CA ALA A 725 11.73 -5.66 -27.84
C ALA A 725 11.96 -4.14 -27.88
N VAL A 726 11.70 -3.42 -26.78
CA VAL A 726 11.96 -1.97 -26.66
C VAL A 726 13.45 -1.64 -26.84
N LEU A 727 14.35 -2.47 -26.31
CA LEU A 727 15.79 -2.32 -26.54
C LEU A 727 16.19 -2.54 -28.00
N LYS A 728 15.62 -3.55 -28.68
CA LYS A 728 15.82 -3.74 -30.13
C LYS A 728 15.28 -2.56 -30.94
N GLU A 729 14.13 -2.03 -30.57
CA GLU A 729 13.50 -0.91 -31.28
C GLU A 729 14.34 0.36 -31.17
N ARG A 730 14.79 0.71 -29.96
CA ARG A 730 15.75 1.80 -29.74
C ARG A 730 17.09 1.59 -30.48
N HIS A 731 17.49 0.34 -30.70
CA HIS A 731 18.66 0.04 -31.54
C HIS A 731 18.38 0.26 -33.03
N ARG A 732 17.20 -0.16 -33.54
CA ARG A 732 16.75 0.14 -34.91
C ARG A 732 16.68 1.65 -35.17
N GLU A 733 16.06 2.41 -34.26
CA GLU A 733 15.99 3.88 -34.33
C GLU A 733 17.39 4.51 -34.44
N LYS A 734 18.36 4.02 -33.66
CA LYS A 734 19.75 4.48 -33.71
C LYS A 734 20.46 4.09 -35.01
N GLU A 735 20.28 2.86 -35.47
CA GLU A 735 20.88 2.38 -36.72
C GLU A 735 20.30 3.11 -37.94
N GLU A 736 19.01 3.44 -37.94
CA GLU A 736 18.39 4.30 -38.93
C GLU A 736 18.87 5.74 -38.85
N TYR A 737 18.99 6.32 -37.65
CA TYR A 737 19.54 7.67 -37.49
C TYR A 737 21.00 7.75 -37.99
N ILE A 738 21.83 6.76 -37.66
CA ILE A 738 23.21 6.65 -38.16
C ILE A 738 23.23 6.48 -39.68
N SER A 739 22.32 5.69 -40.24
CA SER A 739 22.21 5.48 -41.69
C SER A 739 21.78 6.73 -42.44
N ARG A 740 20.80 7.49 -41.90
CA ARG A 740 20.37 8.79 -42.44
C ARG A 740 21.51 9.81 -42.36
N LEU A 741 22.18 9.93 -41.21
CA LEU A 741 23.34 10.82 -41.04
C LEU A 741 24.52 10.45 -41.97
N ALA A 742 24.71 9.15 -42.27
CA ALA A 742 25.69 8.70 -43.25
C ALA A 742 25.29 9.05 -44.69
N GLN A 743 24.00 8.94 -45.02
CA GLN A 743 23.44 9.39 -46.30
C GLN A 743 23.55 10.92 -46.45
N ASP A 744 23.12 11.70 -45.46
CA ASP A 744 23.20 13.17 -45.47
C ASP A 744 24.65 13.65 -45.65
N LYS A 745 25.61 12.95 -45.04
CA LYS A 745 27.05 13.22 -45.21
C LYS A 745 27.55 12.92 -46.63
N GLU A 746 27.03 11.89 -47.29
CA GLU A 746 27.40 11.55 -48.67
C GLU A 746 26.67 12.45 -49.67
N GLU A 747 25.39 12.80 -49.46
CA GLU A 747 24.67 13.84 -50.22
C GLU A 747 25.41 15.19 -50.13
N MET A 748 25.86 15.60 -48.93
CA MET A 748 26.67 16.80 -48.73
C MET A 748 28.03 16.72 -49.46
N LYS A 749 28.68 15.55 -49.44
CA LYS A 749 29.94 15.32 -50.16
C LYS A 749 29.78 15.36 -51.68
N VAL A 750 28.66 14.88 -52.22
CA VAL A 750 28.31 15.05 -53.65
C VAL A 750 28.10 16.54 -53.97
N LYS A 751 27.30 17.28 -53.19
CA LYS A 751 27.10 18.72 -53.40
C LYS A 751 28.39 19.55 -53.32
N LEU A 752 29.34 19.15 -52.46
CA LEU A 752 30.66 19.79 -52.38
C LEU A 752 31.54 19.48 -53.61
N LEU A 753 31.42 18.30 -54.23
CA LEU A 753 32.09 17.96 -55.48
C LEU A 753 31.46 18.70 -56.68
N GLU A 754 30.13 18.75 -56.76
CA GLU A 754 29.40 19.55 -57.75
C GLU A 754 29.78 21.03 -57.67
N LEU A 755 29.87 21.58 -56.44
CA LEU A 755 30.35 22.94 -56.20
C LEU A 755 31.80 23.14 -56.68
N GLN A 756 32.68 22.16 -56.45
CA GLN A 756 34.07 22.20 -56.90
C GLN A 756 34.16 22.16 -58.44
N GLU A 757 33.36 21.34 -59.11
CA GLU A 757 33.29 21.29 -60.58
C GLU A 757 32.70 22.57 -61.18
N LEU A 758 31.65 23.14 -60.60
CA LEU A 758 31.08 24.42 -61.06
C LEU A 758 32.07 25.58 -60.86
N VAL A 759 32.80 25.62 -59.75
CA VAL A 759 33.87 26.62 -59.53
C VAL A 759 35.02 26.42 -60.53
N LEU A 760 35.38 25.18 -60.85
CA LEU A 760 36.40 24.89 -61.86
C LEU A 760 35.95 25.34 -63.26
N HIS A 761 34.68 25.10 -63.63
CA HIS A 761 34.07 25.61 -64.86
C HIS A 761 34.04 27.14 -64.88
N LEU A 762 33.62 27.82 -63.81
CA LEU A 762 33.60 29.28 -63.73
C LEU A 762 35.01 29.90 -63.88
N VAL A 763 36.03 29.24 -63.32
CA VAL A 763 37.45 29.63 -63.52
C VAL A 763 37.89 29.35 -64.97
N GLY A 764 37.46 28.23 -65.56
CA GLY A 764 37.68 27.91 -66.98
C GLY A 764 37.09 28.97 -67.91
N GLU A 765 35.81 29.30 -67.75
CA GLU A 765 35.10 30.36 -68.46
C GLU A 765 35.80 31.72 -68.30
N ARG A 766 36.21 32.08 -67.07
CA ARG A 766 36.95 33.33 -66.81
C ARG A 766 38.29 33.34 -67.55
N ASN A 767 39.02 32.22 -67.56
CA ASN A 767 40.30 32.08 -68.24
C ASN A 767 40.11 32.08 -69.78
N GLU A 768 39.01 31.52 -70.30
CA GLU A 768 38.62 31.65 -71.70
C GLU A 768 38.28 33.10 -72.07
N TRP A 769 37.53 33.82 -71.23
CA TRP A 769 37.23 35.24 -71.42
C TRP A 769 38.51 36.09 -71.39
N GLN A 770 39.44 35.80 -70.47
CA GLN A 770 40.77 36.44 -70.44
C GLN A 770 41.59 36.08 -71.68
N GLY A 771 41.56 34.84 -72.17
CA GLY A 771 42.21 34.43 -73.42
C GLY A 771 41.63 35.14 -74.65
N LYS A 772 40.28 35.23 -74.75
CA LYS A 772 39.57 35.94 -75.81
C LYS A 772 39.86 37.45 -75.77
N PHE A 773 39.97 38.04 -74.58
CA PHE A 773 40.35 39.44 -74.37
C PHE A 773 41.82 39.71 -74.75
N LEU A 774 42.75 38.84 -74.38
CA LEU A 774 44.17 38.94 -74.77
C LEU A 774 44.38 38.73 -76.28
N ALA A 775 43.59 37.86 -76.91
CA ALA A 775 43.56 37.69 -78.37
C ALA A 775 42.97 38.94 -79.06
N ALA A 776 41.90 39.53 -78.51
CA ALA A 776 41.30 40.76 -79.03
C ALA A 776 42.24 41.99 -78.92
N GLN A 777 43.20 41.99 -78.00
CA GLN A 777 44.22 43.05 -77.90
C GLN A 777 45.36 42.94 -78.92
N ASN A 778 45.51 41.83 -79.67
CA ASN A 778 46.66 41.59 -80.54
C ASN A 778 46.29 41.26 -82.01
N PRO A 779 46.00 42.27 -82.86
CA PRO A 779 45.89 42.08 -84.30
C PRO A 779 47.27 41.97 -84.98
N ALA A 780 47.74 40.72 -85.13
CA ALA A 780 48.88 40.25 -85.95
C ALA A 780 50.32 40.61 -85.51
N GLY A 781 51.24 39.62 -85.54
CA GLY A 781 52.68 39.85 -85.33
C GLY A 781 53.53 38.64 -84.87
N GLU A 782 53.63 37.58 -85.67
CA GLU A 782 54.67 36.53 -85.51
C GLU A 782 56.05 36.97 -86.06
N PRO A 783 57.19 36.30 -85.76
CA PRO A 783 57.49 35.35 -84.67
C PRO A 783 58.91 35.53 -84.03
N THR A 784 59.38 34.49 -83.31
CA THR A 784 60.75 33.90 -83.29
C THR A 784 61.66 34.01 -82.03
N VAL A 785 62.26 32.85 -81.68
CA VAL A 785 63.44 32.58 -80.82
C VAL A 785 63.27 32.68 -79.29
N ALA A 786 63.85 31.68 -78.59
CA ALA A 786 63.98 31.53 -77.14
C ALA A 786 65.42 31.06 -76.80
N PRO A 787 65.71 30.53 -75.59
CA PRO A 787 65.78 31.18 -74.28
C PRO A 787 67.27 31.40 -73.86
N PRO A 788 67.59 31.74 -72.59
CA PRO A 788 67.90 30.66 -71.63
C PRO A 788 67.46 30.92 -70.18
N ALA A 789 67.51 29.85 -69.36
CA ALA A 789 67.49 29.88 -67.88
C ALA A 789 68.96 29.85 -67.34
N PRO A 790 69.33 29.59 -66.05
CA PRO A 790 68.68 28.65 -65.09
C PRO A 790 68.77 29.00 -63.57
N GLN A 791 68.34 28.03 -62.73
CA GLN A 791 68.76 27.77 -61.33
C GLN A 791 68.36 28.76 -60.20
N GLU A 792 68.19 28.37 -58.93
CA GLU A 792 67.76 27.09 -58.29
C GLU A 792 67.50 27.33 -56.78
N LEU A 793 67.18 26.26 -56.01
CA LEU A 793 66.98 26.24 -54.54
C LEU A 793 65.66 26.91 -54.05
N GLY A 794 65.01 26.46 -52.98
CA GLY A 794 65.26 25.28 -52.13
C GLY A 794 64.08 25.06 -51.15
N ALA A 795 63.97 23.86 -50.57
CA ALA A 795 62.83 23.50 -49.71
C ALA A 795 63.07 23.80 -48.22
N ALA A 796 62.07 24.35 -47.52
CA ALA A 796 62.03 24.43 -46.06
C ALA A 796 60.58 24.43 -45.50
N GLU A 797 60.32 23.41 -44.69
CA GLU A 797 59.56 23.38 -43.41
C GLU A 797 58.15 23.98 -43.25
N ASN A 798 57.35 23.24 -42.47
CA ASN A 798 56.07 23.66 -41.90
C ASN A 798 56.21 24.92 -41.01
N GLN A 799 55.31 25.88 -41.19
CA GLN A 799 54.79 26.67 -40.06
C GLN A 799 53.36 27.15 -40.35
N GLY A 800 52.42 26.72 -39.52
CA GLY A 800 51.01 27.11 -39.63
C GLY A 800 50.76 28.50 -39.05
N GLY A 801 50.85 29.53 -39.90
CA GLY A 801 50.44 30.89 -39.53
C GLY A 801 48.94 31.08 -39.69
N LEU A 802 48.22 31.29 -38.58
CA LEU A 802 46.83 31.74 -38.59
C LEU A 802 46.77 33.20 -39.09
N LEU A 803 46.18 33.44 -40.25
CA LEU A 803 45.87 34.79 -40.72
C LEU A 803 44.52 35.24 -40.13
N GLU A 804 44.61 36.08 -39.12
CA GLU A 804 43.50 36.71 -38.41
C GLU A 804 42.81 37.76 -39.32
N VAL A 805 41.65 37.39 -39.89
CA VAL A 805 40.87 38.29 -40.76
C VAL A 805 40.14 39.33 -39.91
N SER A 806 40.82 40.45 -39.65
CA SER A 806 40.24 41.62 -39.00
C SER A 806 39.18 42.29 -39.89
N LEU A 807 37.91 42.02 -39.62
CA LEU A 807 36.78 42.74 -40.23
C LEU A 807 36.63 44.13 -39.57
N SER A 808 37.38 45.11 -40.06
CA SER A 808 37.25 46.52 -39.66
C SER A 808 37.74 47.48 -40.74
N ASP A 809 36.89 47.76 -41.72
CA ASP A 809 36.60 49.14 -42.11
C ASP A 809 35.26 49.19 -42.85
N ASN A 810 34.33 49.99 -42.34
CA ASN A 810 33.00 50.20 -42.94
C ASN A 810 32.79 51.70 -43.15
N VAL A 811 33.34 52.21 -44.25
CA VAL A 811 33.29 53.62 -44.63
C VAL A 811 32.41 53.77 -45.86
N GLU A 812 31.23 54.35 -45.68
CA GLU A 812 30.39 54.82 -46.79
C GLU A 812 31.01 56.07 -47.44
N PRO A 813 31.12 56.12 -48.78
CA PRO A 813 31.12 57.36 -49.55
C PRO A 813 29.72 57.59 -50.12
N THR A 814 28.97 58.54 -49.55
CA THR A 814 27.60 58.85 -49.98
C THR A 814 27.55 59.56 -51.34
N GLN A 815 26.58 59.15 -52.15
CA GLN A 815 25.97 59.85 -53.30
C GLN A 815 26.79 60.00 -54.60
N GLY A 816 26.16 59.60 -55.70
CA GLY A 816 26.67 59.63 -57.07
C GLY A 816 25.66 59.07 -58.07
N GLU A 817 24.40 59.52 -58.02
CA GLU A 817 23.38 59.09 -58.97
C GLU A 817 23.69 59.59 -60.39
N ALA A 818 23.75 58.66 -61.37
CA ALA A 818 23.06 58.71 -62.66
C ALA A 818 23.79 57.91 -63.76
N LEU A 819 23.49 56.61 -63.88
CA LEU A 819 23.44 55.89 -65.17
C LEU A 819 22.88 54.47 -65.00
N LEU A 820 21.56 54.34 -65.09
CA LEU A 820 20.91 53.06 -65.42
C LEU A 820 21.19 52.72 -66.88
N GLY A 821 21.48 51.46 -67.21
CA GLY A 821 21.47 51.03 -68.62
C GLY A 821 22.51 50.01 -69.09
N GLN A 822 22.85 49.00 -68.29
CA GLN A 822 23.31 47.71 -68.85
C GLN A 822 23.12 46.58 -67.84
N THR A 823 22.30 45.60 -68.20
CA THR A 823 22.21 44.34 -67.47
C THR A 823 23.48 43.54 -67.71
N LEU A 824 24.34 43.43 -66.71
CA LEU A 824 25.33 42.37 -66.70
C LEU A 824 24.56 41.04 -66.73
N THR A 825 24.79 40.21 -67.74
CA THR A 825 24.27 38.84 -67.75
C THR A 825 24.92 38.09 -66.60
N GLU A 826 24.17 37.84 -65.53
CA GLU A 826 24.60 36.94 -64.47
C GLU A 826 24.95 35.60 -65.10
N ASN A 827 26.19 35.17 -64.92
CA ASN A 827 26.71 33.98 -65.57
C ASN A 827 25.97 32.75 -65.00
N PRO A 828 25.31 31.90 -65.80
CA PRO A 828 24.47 30.81 -65.28
C PRO A 828 25.22 29.88 -64.33
N THR A 829 26.49 29.61 -64.59
CA THR A 829 27.40 28.84 -63.72
C THR A 829 27.53 29.47 -62.32
N ALA A 830 27.56 30.80 -62.23
CA ALA A 830 27.58 31.53 -60.96
C ALA A 830 26.21 31.53 -60.24
N GLN A 831 25.09 31.57 -60.98
CA GLN A 831 23.77 31.41 -60.38
C GLN A 831 23.59 30.01 -59.77
N GLN A 832 24.05 28.95 -60.47
CA GLN A 832 24.05 27.59 -59.96
C GLN A 832 24.91 27.43 -58.71
N ILE A 833 26.11 28.02 -58.67
CA ILE A 833 26.96 28.08 -57.46
C ILE A 833 26.21 28.75 -56.30
N MET A 834 25.56 29.90 -56.53
CA MET A 834 24.81 30.62 -55.49
C MET A 834 23.58 29.84 -54.98
N GLN A 835 22.94 29.05 -55.83
CA GLN A 835 21.86 28.15 -55.42
C GLN A 835 22.40 26.96 -54.61
N LEU A 836 23.43 26.28 -55.10
CA LEU A 836 24.01 25.11 -54.44
C LEU A 836 24.61 25.46 -53.07
N LEU A 837 25.25 26.63 -52.95
CA LEU A 837 25.68 27.19 -51.67
C LEU A 837 24.51 27.44 -50.71
N ARG A 838 23.37 27.95 -51.21
CA ARG A 838 22.18 28.18 -50.39
C ARG A 838 21.58 26.87 -49.86
N GLU A 839 21.62 25.80 -50.67
CA GLU A 839 21.17 24.45 -50.29
C GLU A 839 22.15 23.76 -49.31
N ILE A 840 23.46 23.97 -49.46
CA ILE A 840 24.48 23.52 -48.50
C ILE A 840 24.36 24.26 -47.17
N GLN A 841 24.03 25.55 -47.21
CA GLN A 841 23.89 26.41 -46.03
C GLN A 841 22.55 26.24 -45.31
N ASN A 842 21.51 25.76 -46.00
CA ASN A 842 20.19 25.45 -45.45
C ASN A 842 19.72 24.06 -45.93
N PRO A 843 20.31 22.96 -45.42
CA PRO A 843 19.75 21.64 -45.64
C PRO A 843 18.33 21.61 -45.05
N GLN A 844 17.33 21.34 -45.90
CA GLN A 844 15.92 21.41 -45.49
C GLN A 844 15.64 20.40 -44.36
N GLU A 845 14.96 20.86 -43.31
CA GLU A 845 14.44 20.00 -42.23
C GLU A 845 13.40 19.01 -42.81
N ARG A 846 13.86 17.83 -43.24
CA ARG A 846 12.99 16.75 -43.71
C ARG A 846 12.11 16.30 -42.52
N LEU A 847 10.82 16.64 -42.60
CA LEU A 847 9.81 16.41 -41.56
C LEU A 847 9.88 14.98 -41.00
N GLY A 848 10.08 14.85 -39.68
CA GLY A 848 10.20 13.53 -39.03
C GLY A 848 10.58 13.51 -37.55
N LEU A 849 11.00 14.64 -36.96
CA LEU A 849 11.28 14.73 -35.53
C LEU A 849 10.18 15.51 -34.81
N GLY A 850 9.38 14.80 -34.02
CA GLY A 850 8.60 15.41 -32.94
C GLY A 850 9.54 16.04 -31.90
N SER A 851 9.07 17.11 -31.25
CA SER A 851 9.85 17.94 -30.31
C SER A 851 10.35 17.15 -29.07
N ASN A 852 11.51 16.50 -29.20
CA ASN A 852 12.29 16.01 -28.08
C ASN A 852 13.33 17.07 -27.68
N PRO A 853 13.33 17.59 -26.44
CA PRO A 853 14.35 18.53 -26.00
C PRO A 853 15.70 17.80 -25.85
N CYS A 854 16.72 18.26 -26.55
CA CYS A 854 18.10 17.82 -26.34
C CYS A 854 18.60 18.28 -24.97
N ILE A 855 18.49 17.41 -23.96
CA ILE A 855 19.14 17.60 -22.65
C ILE A 855 20.66 17.55 -22.86
N PRO A 856 21.43 18.62 -22.56
CA PRO A 856 22.86 18.63 -22.80
C PRO A 856 23.62 17.77 -21.78
N PHE A 857 24.04 16.58 -22.19
CA PHE A 857 24.89 15.71 -21.36
C PHE A 857 26.33 16.23 -21.30
N PHE A 858 26.65 17.01 -20.26
CA PHE A 858 28.02 17.39 -19.94
C PHE A 858 28.73 16.28 -19.17
N TYR A 859 29.73 15.66 -19.79
CA TYR A 859 30.65 14.76 -19.10
C TYR A 859 31.73 15.58 -18.37
N ARG A 860 31.83 15.39 -17.06
CA ARG A 860 33.02 15.73 -16.26
C ARG A 860 33.31 14.52 -15.39
N ALA A 861 34.51 13.96 -15.50
CA ALA A 861 34.99 12.97 -14.54
C ALA A 861 35.24 13.68 -13.20
N ASP A 862 34.83 13.03 -12.12
CA ASP A 862 35.25 13.37 -10.75
C ASP A 862 36.51 12.55 -10.41
N ASP A 863 37.26 12.93 -9.37
CA ASP A 863 38.62 12.41 -9.08
C ASP A 863 38.69 10.90 -8.69
N ASN A 864 37.59 10.15 -8.85
CA ASN A 864 37.43 8.73 -8.52
C ASN A 864 36.83 7.88 -9.67
N ASP A 865 36.86 8.35 -10.91
CA ASP A 865 36.37 7.65 -12.14
C ASP A 865 34.87 7.23 -12.16
N GLU A 866 34.05 7.62 -11.18
CA GLU A 866 32.59 7.39 -11.21
C GLU A 866 31.84 8.38 -12.12
N VAL A 867 31.27 7.88 -13.23
CA VAL A 867 30.47 8.70 -14.15
C VAL A 867 29.05 8.95 -13.61
N LYS A 868 28.86 10.06 -12.89
CA LYS A 868 27.53 10.53 -12.46
C LYS A 868 26.83 11.33 -13.57
N ILE A 869 25.77 10.76 -14.14
CA ILE A 869 24.87 11.45 -15.07
C ILE A 869 23.97 12.39 -14.26
N MET A 870 24.22 13.70 -14.33
CA MET A 870 23.26 14.71 -13.86
C MET A 870 22.31 15.09 -15.00
N VAL A 871 21.02 15.03 -14.72
CA VAL A 871 19.95 15.58 -15.58
C VAL A 871 19.50 16.90 -14.97
N VAL A 872 19.29 17.91 -15.81
CA VAL A 872 18.77 19.25 -15.47
C VAL A 872 17.54 19.53 -16.32
#